data_AF-A0A9P1DJ45-F1
#
_entry.id   AF-A0A9P1DJ45-F1
#
_cell.length_a   1.000
_cell.length_b   1.000
_cell.length_c   1.000
_cell.angle_alpha   90.00
_cell.angle_beta   90.00
_cell.angle_gamma   90.00
#
_symmetry.space_group_name_H-M   'P 1'
#
loop_
_entity.id
_entity.type
_entity.pdbx_description
1 polymer ?
#
loop_
_entity_poly.entity_id
_entity_poly.type
_entity_poly.pdbx_seq_one_letter_code
_entity_poly.pdbx_strand_id
1 'polypeptide(L)'
;MDGVLDPQVASRVSAVEAEIQQLKMQQLQEQHQHLMQMQQVPSPSFTTPRLPPIGRGAAVDSPPVPASVPPSAPNEAHLELMAAHRELLKMLQNHTKSAEEIEKSREKQINDLLKANQQLQEQVSSMTQGPKVGAKRMARVISNDLPIKAPRNLTVLDNTLLFLPEKAVREFNLEPNMNDKGDEDKYMWVGRVWELRALLMHQSNDKVQTITTDSEQLSEFRKRELKAKLKDPELRPRLKRLAARWRGAAQRLRCSFSVLRRLKFSHLRGTLIYAHGSGGCSWDNYRICRMICGMGMLVIVPDGFAYPKETAMGQMRHKELAPLHRANADVDYWANDLLYTSSAWGTFNYSSKADSVLKDPQEYKDMYEKCYQLRRSELHFIIARLPKWVLSQGIFLGGTSEGAMTVTRFDDQRYGDLIIGRFINSFSMEYCYFTPEPEAGLLGGRLDIPTLNIIGTKDQYFGPEDSVAKIVTEHGGYGDRYLTGNGFKTMVRQGVKTGLVCSLEEGVHSPCNTHDNFLRPLFNAFFSRTVAIWELHKIWQADPTLASLVELVETTASNNADCRVTVLHVPKMKFPNHMTMREIHIIRTHEEITEARLKEQALIDAENGEIKELLTRARAEAFEAKKLSSPRSMKSHNYYARDKLAMKGDWHAWLRQHSRG
;
A
#
# COMPACT_ATOMS: atom_id res chain seq x y z
N MET A 1 -13.57 16.32 18.10
CA MET A 1 -14.90 15.71 18.00
C MET A 1 -15.21 15.63 16.53
N ASP A 2 -15.70 14.50 16.06
CA ASP A 2 -16.44 14.45 14.81
C ASP A 2 -17.84 14.98 15.14
N GLY A 3 -18.14 16.19 14.67
CA GLY A 3 -19.54 16.60 14.56
C GLY A 3 -20.18 15.60 13.63
N VAL A 4 -20.99 14.69 14.18
CA VAL A 4 -21.75 13.74 13.37
C VAL A 4 -22.72 14.60 12.56
N LEU A 5 -22.31 14.87 11.32
CA LEU A 5 -23.18 15.35 10.26
C LEU A 5 -24.43 14.49 10.31
N ASP A 6 -25.60 15.13 10.32
CA ASP A 6 -26.88 14.44 10.22
C ASP A 6 -26.75 13.38 9.11
N PRO A 7 -26.90 12.07 9.43
CA PRO A 7 -26.75 11.01 8.46
C PRO A 7 -27.61 11.21 7.21
N GLN A 8 -28.74 11.90 7.34
CA GLN A 8 -29.59 12.25 6.20
C GLN A 8 -28.93 13.27 5.27
N VAL A 9 -28.20 14.25 5.81
CA VAL A 9 -27.49 15.27 5.01
C VAL A 9 -26.27 14.66 4.33
N ALA A 10 -25.49 13.85 5.04
CA ALA A 10 -24.37 13.11 4.44
C ALA A 10 -24.85 12.16 3.33
N SER A 11 -25.97 11.46 3.55
CA SER A 11 -26.59 10.60 2.53
C SER A 11 -27.08 11.38 1.30
N ARG A 12 -27.59 12.61 1.48
CA ARG A 12 -28.03 13.46 0.36
C ARG A 12 -26.88 14.00 -0.46
N VAL A 13 -25.77 14.43 0.18
CA VAL A 13 -24.55 14.85 -0.53
C VAL A 13 -23.99 13.68 -1.36
N SER A 14 -23.89 12.50 -0.74
CA SER A 14 -23.41 11.30 -1.43
C SER A 14 -24.32 10.87 -2.59
N ALA A 15 -25.64 11.02 -2.45
CA ALA A 15 -26.59 10.73 -3.53
C ALA A 15 -26.42 11.68 -4.73
N VAL A 16 -26.24 12.99 -4.50
CA VAL A 16 -25.99 13.97 -5.56
C VAL A 16 -24.65 13.70 -6.27
N GLU A 17 -23.61 13.35 -5.52
CA GLU A 17 -22.31 12.97 -6.10
C GLU A 17 -22.42 11.72 -6.97
N ALA A 18 -23.16 10.71 -6.52
CA ALA A 18 -23.41 9.49 -7.29
C ALA A 18 -24.20 9.79 -8.58
N GLU A 19 -25.20 10.66 -8.53
CA GLU A 19 -25.99 11.07 -9.70
C GLU A 19 -25.12 11.81 -10.73
N ILE A 20 -24.24 12.72 -10.29
CA ILE A 20 -23.27 13.40 -11.16
C ILE A 20 -22.34 12.39 -11.85
N GLN A 21 -21.84 11.38 -11.12
CA GLN A 21 -20.97 10.35 -11.68
C GLN A 21 -21.72 9.47 -12.70
N GLN A 22 -22.97 9.12 -12.42
CA GLN A 22 -23.81 8.35 -13.33
C GLN A 22 -24.08 9.10 -14.64
N LEU A 23 -24.39 10.39 -14.58
CA LEU A 23 -24.59 11.22 -15.77
C LEU A 23 -23.32 11.34 -16.63
N LYS A 24 -22.15 11.49 -16.01
CA LYS A 24 -20.85 11.49 -16.71
C LYS A 24 -20.56 10.16 -17.42
N MET A 25 -20.85 9.05 -16.74
CA MET A 25 -20.70 7.71 -17.31
C MET A 25 -21.65 7.48 -18.51
N GLN A 26 -22.90 7.92 -18.40
CA GLN A 26 -23.86 7.84 -19.52
C GLN A 26 -23.39 8.68 -20.73
N GLN A 27 -22.86 9.89 -20.49
CA GLN A 27 -22.30 10.72 -21.56
C GLN A 27 -21.15 10.01 -22.30
N LEU A 28 -20.23 9.38 -21.57
CA LEU A 28 -19.13 8.59 -22.14
C LEU A 28 -19.64 7.39 -22.94
N GLN A 29 -20.65 6.68 -22.43
CA GLN A 29 -21.24 5.52 -23.13
C GLN A 29 -21.93 5.92 -24.44
N GLU A 30 -22.67 7.04 -24.44
CA GLU A 30 -23.34 7.54 -25.64
C GLU A 30 -22.34 8.07 -26.67
N GLN A 31 -21.28 8.77 -26.24
CA GLN A 31 -20.18 9.17 -27.12
C GLN A 31 -19.53 7.94 -27.78
N HIS A 32 -19.31 6.88 -27.02
CA HIS A 32 -18.78 5.62 -27.53
C HIS A 32 -19.74 4.93 -28.51
N GLN A 33 -21.04 4.88 -28.19
CA GLN A 33 -22.06 4.31 -29.10
C GLN A 33 -22.18 5.11 -30.40
N HIS A 34 -22.09 6.44 -30.33
CA HIS A 34 -22.11 7.29 -31.52
C HIS A 34 -20.88 7.05 -32.41
N LEU A 35 -19.69 6.92 -31.81
CA LEU A 35 -18.46 6.52 -32.51
C LEU A 35 -18.62 5.15 -33.20
N MET A 36 -19.20 4.17 -32.51
CA MET A 36 -19.46 2.84 -33.08
C MET A 36 -20.48 2.86 -34.21
N GLN A 37 -21.53 3.68 -34.12
CA GLN A 37 -22.52 3.84 -35.20
C GLN A 37 -21.92 4.53 -36.42
N MET A 38 -21.02 5.50 -36.24
CA MET A 38 -20.29 6.12 -37.36
C MET A 38 -19.38 5.12 -38.10
N GLN A 39 -18.87 4.11 -37.41
CA GLN A 39 -18.06 3.04 -38.02
C GLN A 39 -18.89 1.97 -38.73
N GLN A 40 -20.21 1.88 -38.49
CA GLN A 40 -21.10 0.87 -39.07
C GLN A 40 -21.84 1.33 -40.33
N VAL A 41 -21.58 2.53 -40.85
CA VAL A 41 -22.18 2.98 -42.12
C VAL A 41 -21.69 2.07 -43.24
N PRO A 42 -22.55 1.26 -43.88
CA PRO A 42 -22.10 0.33 -44.90
C PRO A 42 -21.66 1.09 -46.14
N SER A 43 -20.43 0.84 -46.59
CA SER A 43 -19.93 1.30 -47.88
C SER A 43 -20.91 0.89 -48.98
N PRO A 44 -21.33 1.80 -49.89
CA PRO A 44 -22.27 1.46 -50.94
C PRO A 44 -21.67 0.34 -51.79
N SER A 45 -22.33 -0.82 -51.80
CA SER A 45 -21.91 -1.95 -52.62
C SER A 45 -22.09 -1.60 -54.10
N PHE A 46 -20.99 -1.25 -54.76
CA PHE A 46 -20.92 -1.19 -56.21
C PHE A 46 -20.95 -2.62 -56.74
N THR A 47 -22.13 -3.08 -57.15
CA THR A 47 -22.28 -4.29 -57.96
C THR A 47 -21.79 -3.98 -59.37
N THR A 48 -20.55 -4.35 -59.67
CA THR A 48 -20.04 -4.36 -61.05
C THR A 48 -20.79 -5.43 -61.85
N PRO A 49 -21.38 -5.11 -63.01
CA PRO A 49 -22.01 -6.12 -63.85
C PRO A 49 -20.93 -7.06 -64.40
N ARG A 50 -21.13 -8.37 -64.21
CA ARG A 50 -20.29 -9.43 -64.78
C ARG A 50 -20.34 -9.37 -66.31
N LEU A 51 -19.18 -9.18 -66.94
CA LEU A 51 -19.01 -9.42 -68.37
C LEU A 51 -19.01 -10.95 -68.65
N PRO A 52 -19.66 -11.42 -69.73
CA PRO A 52 -19.63 -12.82 -70.15
C PRO A 52 -18.30 -13.19 -70.81
N PRO A 53 -17.96 -14.50 -70.90
CA PRO A 53 -16.64 -14.95 -71.34
C PRO A 53 -16.43 -14.79 -72.85
N ILE A 54 -15.25 -14.30 -73.21
CA ILE A 54 -14.80 -14.09 -74.59
C ILE A 54 -14.43 -15.43 -75.23
N GLY A 55 -15.20 -15.86 -76.23
CA GLY A 55 -14.87 -16.95 -77.14
C GLY A 55 -13.99 -16.47 -78.31
N ARG A 56 -13.06 -17.33 -78.75
CA ARG A 56 -12.18 -17.12 -79.90
C ARG A 56 -12.97 -17.15 -81.22
N GLY A 57 -12.60 -16.29 -82.17
CA GLY A 57 -12.75 -16.57 -83.61
C GLY A 57 -13.06 -15.39 -84.53
N ALA A 58 -12.18 -15.25 -85.53
CA ALA A 58 -12.39 -14.64 -86.86
C ALA A 58 -12.40 -13.10 -87.01
N ALA A 59 -11.57 -12.66 -87.95
CA ALA A 59 -11.43 -11.32 -88.48
C ALA A 59 -12.58 -10.94 -89.41
N VAL A 60 -13.18 -9.75 -89.24
CA VAL A 60 -13.85 -8.97 -90.29
C VAL A 60 -13.89 -7.48 -89.88
N ASP A 61 -13.49 -6.64 -90.84
CA ASP A 61 -13.71 -5.21 -91.12
C ASP A 61 -14.24 -4.22 -90.06
N SER A 62 -13.56 -3.06 -90.06
CA SER A 62 -13.91 -1.84 -89.34
C SER A 62 -15.14 -1.12 -89.92
N PRO A 63 -16.08 -0.62 -89.10
CA PRO A 63 -16.98 0.45 -89.48
C PRO A 63 -16.57 1.81 -88.85
N PRO A 64 -17.05 2.94 -89.40
CA PRO A 64 -16.51 4.26 -89.15
C PRO A 64 -17.02 4.90 -87.84
N VAL A 65 -16.20 5.80 -87.32
CA VAL A 65 -16.46 6.70 -86.18
C VAL A 65 -17.74 7.52 -86.39
N PRO A 66 -18.74 7.48 -85.48
CA PRO A 66 -19.80 8.47 -85.46
C PRO A 66 -19.37 9.72 -84.69
N ALA A 67 -19.85 10.84 -85.20
CA ALA A 67 -19.57 12.20 -84.76
C ALA A 67 -19.96 12.50 -83.30
N SER A 68 -19.32 13.54 -82.76
CA SER A 68 -19.54 14.20 -81.48
C SER A 68 -21.00 14.32 -81.07
N VAL A 69 -21.38 13.60 -80.01
CA VAL A 69 -22.63 13.81 -79.27
C VAL A 69 -22.39 14.94 -78.25
N PRO A 70 -23.21 16.01 -78.24
CA PRO A 70 -23.10 17.08 -77.24
C PRO A 70 -23.44 16.54 -75.83
N PRO A 71 -22.98 17.17 -74.74
CA PRO A 71 -23.23 16.68 -73.39
C PRO A 71 -24.75 16.55 -73.18
N SER A 72 -25.22 15.31 -73.09
CA SER A 72 -26.60 15.03 -72.72
C SER A 72 -26.84 15.62 -71.33
N ALA A 73 -28.01 16.25 -71.18
CA ALA A 73 -28.51 16.74 -69.90
C ALA A 73 -28.31 15.67 -68.82
N PRO A 74 -27.97 16.07 -67.56
CA PRO A 74 -27.69 15.12 -66.50
C PRO A 74 -28.82 14.09 -66.45
N ASN A 75 -28.44 12.83 -66.67
CA ASN A 75 -29.30 11.67 -66.52
C ASN A 75 -30.10 11.83 -65.21
N GLU A 76 -31.42 11.61 -65.29
CA GLU A 76 -32.36 11.68 -64.17
C GLU A 76 -31.82 10.99 -62.89
N ALA A 77 -31.10 9.88 -63.04
CA ALA A 77 -30.43 9.18 -61.94
C ALA A 77 -29.33 9.99 -61.23
N HIS A 78 -28.61 10.87 -61.94
CA HIS A 78 -27.63 11.78 -61.32
C HIS A 78 -28.32 12.90 -60.55
N LEU A 79 -29.46 13.40 -61.05
CA LEU A 79 -30.27 14.38 -60.33
C LEU A 79 -30.92 13.76 -59.07
N GLU A 80 -31.40 12.52 -59.15
CA GLU A 80 -31.89 11.75 -58.00
C GLU A 80 -30.79 11.49 -56.97
N LEU A 81 -29.59 11.10 -57.40
CA LEU A 81 -28.44 10.90 -56.50
C LEU A 81 -28.05 12.20 -55.78
N MET A 82 -28.03 13.32 -56.50
CA MET A 82 -27.73 14.65 -55.93
C MET A 82 -28.86 15.18 -55.04
N ALA A 83 -30.10 14.73 -55.24
CA ALA A 83 -31.22 15.00 -54.35
C ALA A 83 -31.11 14.16 -53.06
N ALA A 84 -30.83 12.86 -53.17
CA ALA A 84 -30.62 11.96 -52.04
C ALA A 84 -29.42 12.41 -51.18
N HIS A 85 -28.32 12.82 -51.81
CA HIS A 85 -27.14 13.34 -51.09
C HIS A 85 -27.47 14.65 -50.35
N ARG A 86 -28.27 15.54 -50.94
CA ARG A 86 -28.73 16.76 -50.28
C ARG A 86 -29.65 16.48 -49.09
N GLU A 87 -30.53 15.49 -49.17
CA GLU A 87 -31.34 15.07 -48.02
C GLU A 87 -30.51 14.41 -46.92
N LEU A 88 -29.53 13.57 -47.27
CA LEU A 88 -28.60 13.00 -46.29
C LEU A 88 -27.83 14.09 -45.54
N LEU A 89 -27.35 15.12 -46.24
CA LEU A 89 -26.66 16.25 -45.62
C LEU A 89 -27.57 17.06 -44.68
N LYS A 90 -28.85 17.24 -45.04
CA LYS A 90 -29.83 17.87 -44.15
C LYS A 90 -30.11 17.02 -42.90
N MET A 91 -30.25 15.70 -43.06
CA MET A 91 -30.42 14.78 -41.94
C MET A 91 -29.22 14.84 -40.99
N LEU A 92 -28.00 14.79 -41.53
CA LEU A 92 -26.78 14.93 -40.73
C LEU A 92 -26.74 16.27 -40.01
N GLN A 93 -27.02 17.39 -40.68
CA GLN A 93 -27.07 18.70 -40.05
C GLN A 93 -28.13 18.79 -38.93
N ASN A 94 -29.28 18.15 -39.10
CA ASN A 94 -30.31 18.11 -38.08
C ASN A 94 -29.90 17.23 -36.88
N HIS A 95 -29.23 16.11 -37.12
CA HIS A 95 -28.67 15.27 -36.05
C HIS A 95 -27.56 15.99 -35.27
N THR A 96 -26.68 16.73 -35.95
CA THR A 96 -25.63 17.52 -35.28
C THR A 96 -26.24 18.62 -34.40
N LYS A 97 -27.25 19.34 -34.90
CA LYS A 97 -27.98 20.35 -34.12
C LYS A 97 -28.68 19.74 -32.90
N SER A 98 -29.34 18.60 -33.07
CA SER A 98 -30.00 17.90 -31.96
C SER A 98 -28.98 17.43 -30.91
N ALA A 99 -27.80 16.96 -31.32
CA ALA A 99 -26.74 16.55 -30.40
C ALA A 99 -26.18 17.73 -29.60
N GLU A 100 -25.95 18.87 -30.25
CA GLU A 100 -25.51 20.11 -29.59
C GLU A 100 -26.56 20.63 -28.58
N GLU A 101 -27.85 20.51 -28.87
CA GLU A 101 -28.92 20.90 -27.95
C GLU A 101 -29.00 19.97 -26.72
N ILE A 102 -28.83 18.65 -26.92
CA ILE A 102 -28.77 17.66 -25.83
C ILE A 102 -27.54 17.92 -24.96
N GLU A 103 -26.38 18.21 -25.55
CA GLU A 103 -25.14 18.51 -24.83
C GLU A 103 -25.29 19.78 -23.98
N LYS A 104 -25.80 20.88 -24.56
CA LYS A 104 -26.09 22.11 -23.83
C LYS A 104 -27.09 21.92 -22.69
N SER A 105 -28.12 21.10 -22.89
CA SER A 105 -29.10 20.78 -21.84
C SER A 105 -28.46 20.00 -20.68
N ARG A 106 -27.56 19.08 -20.97
CA ARG A 106 -26.84 18.29 -19.95
C ARG A 106 -25.78 19.10 -19.21
N GLU A 107 -25.01 19.93 -19.90
CA GLU A 107 -24.08 20.86 -19.26
C GLU A 107 -24.81 21.78 -18.28
N LYS A 108 -26.00 22.27 -18.66
CA LYS A 108 -26.85 23.04 -17.76
C LYS A 108 -27.25 22.22 -16.53
N GLN A 109 -27.70 20.98 -16.71
CA GLN A 109 -28.09 20.09 -15.61
C GLN A 109 -26.93 19.80 -14.65
N ILE A 110 -25.71 19.57 -15.17
CA ILE A 110 -24.49 19.38 -14.36
C ILE A 110 -24.17 20.65 -13.57
N ASN A 111 -24.24 21.82 -14.21
CA ASN A 111 -23.97 23.09 -13.54
C ASN A 111 -24.99 23.40 -12.44
N ASP A 112 -26.27 23.05 -12.65
CA ASP A 112 -27.31 23.21 -11.64
C ASP A 112 -27.09 22.27 -10.44
N LEU A 113 -26.67 21.02 -10.69
CA LEU A 113 -26.29 20.07 -9.63
C LEU A 113 -25.05 20.52 -8.85
N LEU A 114 -24.04 21.07 -9.53
CA LEU A 114 -22.84 21.61 -8.87
C LEU A 114 -23.19 22.79 -7.96
N LYS A 115 -24.07 23.69 -8.41
CA LYS A 115 -24.58 24.79 -7.58
C LYS A 115 -25.37 24.27 -6.37
N ALA A 116 -26.21 23.25 -6.56
CA ALA A 116 -26.96 22.63 -5.47
C ALA A 116 -26.04 21.96 -4.43
N ASN A 117 -24.97 21.29 -4.87
CA ASN A 117 -23.97 20.71 -3.97
C ASN A 117 -23.21 21.81 -3.20
N GLN A 118 -22.82 22.89 -3.88
CA GLN A 118 -22.17 24.03 -3.21
C GLN A 118 -23.07 24.66 -2.14
N GLN A 119 -24.36 24.87 -2.44
CA GLN A 119 -25.33 25.38 -1.46
C GLN A 119 -25.52 24.42 -0.28
N LEU A 120 -25.54 23.11 -0.51
CA LEU A 120 -25.60 22.10 0.55
C LEU A 120 -24.34 22.12 1.43
N GLN A 121 -23.16 22.27 0.82
CA GLN A 121 -21.90 22.41 1.56
C GLN A 121 -21.88 23.68 2.42
N GLU A 122 -22.36 24.81 1.88
CA GLU A 122 -22.51 26.06 2.63
C GLU A 122 -23.51 25.92 3.79
N GLN A 123 -24.64 25.24 3.56
CA GLN A 123 -25.61 24.92 4.62
C GLN A 123 -24.99 24.04 5.71
N VAL A 124 -24.24 22.99 5.34
CA VAL A 124 -23.49 22.14 6.26
C VAL A 124 -22.46 22.94 7.06
N SER A 125 -21.71 23.84 6.41
CA SER A 125 -20.77 24.73 7.08
C SER A 125 -21.45 25.70 8.04
N SER A 126 -22.66 26.16 7.73
CA SER A 126 -23.45 27.01 8.64
C SER A 126 -24.05 26.24 9.81
N MET A 127 -24.50 25.00 9.61
CA MET A 127 -25.07 24.15 10.68
C MET A 127 -24.00 23.57 11.61
N THR A 128 -22.78 23.41 11.13
CA THR A 128 -21.63 23.03 11.98
C THR A 128 -21.12 24.17 12.86
N GLN A 129 -21.54 25.42 12.60
CA GLN A 129 -21.41 26.54 13.55
C GLN A 129 -22.49 26.46 14.64
N GLY A 130 -22.54 25.35 15.36
CA GLY A 130 -23.36 25.22 16.57
C GLY A 130 -23.08 26.36 17.57
N PRO A 131 -24.01 26.62 18.52
CA PRO A 131 -23.85 27.68 19.52
C PRO A 131 -22.46 27.57 20.14
N LYS A 132 -21.74 28.69 20.25
CA LYS A 132 -20.34 28.78 20.73
C LYS A 132 -20.16 28.05 22.06
N VAL A 133 -20.00 26.73 22.02
CA VAL A 133 -19.52 25.92 23.13
C VAL A 133 -18.09 26.38 23.27
N GLY A 134 -17.84 27.21 24.30
CA GLY A 134 -16.61 27.96 24.48
C GLY A 134 -15.39 27.15 24.06
N ALA A 135 -14.58 27.74 23.17
CA ALA A 135 -13.42 27.12 22.54
C ALA A 135 -12.69 26.22 23.55
N LYS A 136 -12.96 24.91 23.47
CA LYS A 136 -12.27 23.92 24.32
C LYS A 136 -10.81 24.05 23.95
N ARG A 137 -10.06 24.67 24.86
CA ARG A 137 -8.61 24.84 24.81
C ARG A 137 -8.01 23.58 24.19
N MET A 138 -7.58 23.64 22.93
CA MET A 138 -6.99 22.49 22.26
C MET A 138 -5.89 22.00 23.18
N ALA A 139 -5.98 20.73 23.59
CA ALA A 139 -5.02 20.19 24.53
C ALA A 139 -3.63 20.35 23.92
N ARG A 140 -2.75 21.06 24.64
CA ARG A 140 -1.39 21.33 24.18
C ARG A 140 -0.71 20.00 23.81
N VAL A 141 -0.16 19.96 22.60
CA VAL A 141 0.67 18.83 22.13
C VAL A 141 1.90 18.71 23.04
N ILE A 142 2.17 17.50 23.51
CA ILE A 142 3.29 17.17 24.38
C ILE A 142 4.52 16.97 23.50
N SER A 143 5.48 17.89 23.59
CA SER A 143 6.70 17.83 22.81
C SER A 143 7.63 16.71 23.28
N ASN A 144 8.34 16.09 22.33
CA ASN A 144 9.40 15.12 22.60
C ASN A 144 10.67 15.77 23.17
N ASP A 145 10.78 17.10 23.14
CA ASP A 145 11.91 17.87 23.72
C ASP A 145 11.80 18.08 25.23
N LEU A 146 10.70 17.66 25.84
CA LEU A 146 10.54 17.76 27.30
C LEU A 146 11.65 16.97 28.01
N PRO A 147 12.26 17.54 29.07
CA PRO A 147 13.26 16.83 29.84
C PRO A 147 12.60 15.67 30.60
N ILE A 148 12.71 14.47 30.04
CA ILE A 148 12.26 13.23 30.66
C ILE A 148 13.46 12.52 31.29
N LYS A 149 13.22 11.87 32.43
CA LYS A 149 14.26 11.11 33.15
C LYS A 149 13.84 9.65 33.24
N ALA A 150 14.75 8.76 32.86
CA ALA A 150 14.56 7.34 33.01
C ALA A 150 14.27 6.99 34.49
N PRO A 151 13.34 6.06 34.76
CA PRO A 151 13.14 5.53 36.11
C PRO A 151 14.43 4.92 36.66
N ARG A 152 14.66 5.04 37.99
CA ARG A 152 15.86 4.49 38.65
C ARG A 152 16.05 2.98 38.43
N ASN A 153 14.95 2.23 38.41
CA ASN A 153 14.94 0.77 38.29
C ASN A 153 14.17 0.38 37.03
N LEU A 154 14.80 0.43 35.86
CA LEU A 154 14.17 0.06 34.59
C LEU A 154 13.75 -1.42 34.62
N THR A 155 12.54 -1.69 34.14
CA THR A 155 12.00 -3.04 33.97
C THR A 155 11.98 -3.43 32.50
N VAL A 156 11.82 -4.72 32.20
CA VAL A 156 11.59 -5.23 30.83
C VAL A 156 10.45 -4.48 30.15
N LEU A 157 9.37 -4.24 30.90
CA LEU A 157 8.22 -3.50 30.40
C LEU A 157 8.56 -2.04 30.09
N ASP A 158 9.32 -1.37 30.96
CA ASP A 158 9.69 0.03 30.75
C ASP A 158 10.46 0.20 29.43
N ASN A 159 11.33 -0.75 29.12
CA ASN A 159 12.15 -0.74 27.90
C ASN A 159 11.50 -1.39 26.69
N THR A 160 10.28 -1.91 26.80
CA THR A 160 9.51 -2.37 25.64
C THR A 160 9.24 -1.18 24.72
N LEU A 161 9.47 -1.37 23.42
CA LEU A 161 9.20 -0.35 22.40
C LEU A 161 7.71 -0.36 22.02
N LEU A 162 7.19 0.82 21.74
CA LEU A 162 5.85 1.07 21.25
C LEU A 162 5.93 1.84 19.93
N PHE A 163 5.22 1.37 18.93
CA PHE A 163 4.91 2.13 17.72
C PHE A 163 3.43 2.47 17.79
N LEU A 164 3.14 3.77 17.88
CA LEU A 164 1.81 4.32 18.04
C LEU A 164 1.34 4.89 16.70
N PRO A 165 0.21 4.39 16.15
CA PRO A 165 -0.36 4.92 14.93
C PRO A 165 -0.92 6.32 15.17
N GLU A 166 -1.19 7.05 14.09
CA GLU A 166 -1.69 8.44 14.11
C GLU A 166 -2.83 8.67 15.12
N LYS A 167 -3.84 7.80 15.14
CA LYS A 167 -4.99 7.92 16.05
C LYS A 167 -4.57 7.83 17.52
N ALA A 168 -3.57 7.02 17.84
CA ALA A 168 -3.04 6.91 19.20
C ALA A 168 -2.19 8.12 19.57
N VAL A 169 -1.39 8.64 18.63
CA VAL A 169 -0.62 9.89 18.81
C VAL A 169 -1.56 11.05 19.13
N ARG A 170 -2.63 11.21 18.35
CA ARG A 170 -3.70 12.19 18.57
C ARG A 170 -4.41 11.98 19.91
N GLU A 171 -4.81 10.75 20.23
CA GLU A 171 -5.47 10.46 21.51
C GLU A 171 -4.61 10.86 22.72
N PHE A 172 -3.29 10.61 22.66
CA PHE A 172 -2.38 11.02 23.73
C PHE A 172 -2.00 12.51 23.69
N ASN A 173 -2.28 13.22 22.60
CA ASN A 173 -1.75 14.55 22.29
C ASN A 173 -0.22 14.57 22.29
N LEU A 174 0.43 13.59 21.66
CA LEU A 174 1.88 13.54 21.51
C LEU A 174 2.31 14.29 20.25
N GLU A 175 3.51 14.86 20.30
CA GLU A 175 4.20 15.30 19.09
C GLU A 175 4.70 14.06 18.31
N PRO A 176 4.33 13.89 17.03
CA PRO A 176 4.80 12.76 16.25
C PRO A 176 6.32 12.85 16.02
N ASN A 177 7.01 11.70 16.00
CA ASN A 177 8.45 11.62 15.78
C ASN A 177 8.87 10.63 14.67
N MET A 178 7.90 10.01 14.00
CA MET A 178 8.10 9.03 12.93
C MET A 178 7.04 9.23 11.83
N ASN A 179 7.46 9.14 10.57
CA ASN A 179 6.63 9.12 9.36
C ASN A 179 6.60 7.68 8.78
N ASP A 180 6.02 7.41 7.62
CA ASP A 180 6.27 6.15 6.86
C ASP A 180 7.11 6.46 5.61
N LYS A 181 7.30 5.48 4.73
CA LYS A 181 8.09 5.61 3.50
C LYS A 181 7.46 6.59 2.52
N GLY A 182 8.22 7.62 2.18
CA GLY A 182 7.82 8.63 1.19
C GLY A 182 6.92 9.73 1.74
N ASP A 183 6.55 9.67 3.02
CA ASP A 183 5.81 10.74 3.67
C ASP A 183 6.79 11.81 4.17
N GLU A 184 6.50 13.07 3.89
CA GLU A 184 7.31 14.19 4.40
C GLU A 184 6.99 14.48 5.88
N ASP A 185 5.72 14.41 6.23
CA ASP A 185 5.23 14.73 7.56
C ASP A 185 5.26 13.52 8.50
N LYS A 186 5.70 13.77 9.73
CA LYS A 186 5.60 12.79 10.81
C LYS A 186 4.20 12.79 11.39
N TYR A 187 3.61 11.60 11.49
CA TYR A 187 2.26 11.42 12.03
C TYR A 187 2.16 10.24 13.00
N MET A 188 3.22 9.43 13.12
CA MET A 188 3.33 8.33 14.08
C MET A 188 4.31 8.69 15.20
N TRP A 189 4.28 7.87 16.25
CA TRP A 189 5.22 8.00 17.36
C TRP A 189 5.87 6.66 17.67
N VAL A 190 7.17 6.68 17.91
CA VAL A 190 7.96 5.54 18.38
C VAL A 190 8.77 5.93 19.60
N GLY A 191 8.81 5.02 20.57
CA GLY A 191 9.58 5.19 21.79
C GLY A 191 9.30 4.07 22.78
N ARG A 192 9.84 4.19 23.98
CA ARG A 192 9.73 3.19 25.04
C ARG A 192 8.54 3.48 25.95
N VAL A 193 8.02 2.45 26.60
CA VAL A 193 6.89 2.57 27.53
C VAL A 193 7.18 3.60 28.63
N TRP A 194 8.41 3.66 29.16
CA TRP A 194 8.76 4.64 30.19
C TRP A 194 8.81 6.08 29.66
N GLU A 195 9.23 6.28 28.41
CA GLU A 195 9.28 7.60 27.76
C GLU A 195 7.86 8.14 27.59
N LEU A 196 6.95 7.31 27.06
CA LEU A 196 5.53 7.64 26.95
C LEU A 196 4.94 8.05 28.31
N ARG A 197 5.23 7.29 29.38
CA ARG A 197 4.75 7.61 30.72
C ARG A 197 5.31 8.92 31.25
N ALA A 198 6.59 9.19 31.01
CA ALA A 198 7.23 10.42 31.45
C ALA A 198 6.63 11.65 30.73
N LEU A 199 6.38 11.55 29.43
CA LEU A 199 5.69 12.58 28.65
C LEU A 199 4.26 12.84 29.14
N LEU A 200 3.48 11.78 29.38
CA LEU A 200 2.11 11.91 29.91
C LEU A 200 2.06 12.42 31.36
N MET A 201 3.12 12.18 32.14
CA MET A 201 3.24 12.72 33.49
C MET A 201 3.43 14.24 33.46
N HIS A 202 4.18 14.79 32.49
CA HIS A 202 4.29 16.24 32.31
C HIS A 202 2.92 16.88 32.05
N GLN A 203 2.10 16.30 31.16
CA GLN A 203 0.73 16.76 30.93
C GLN A 203 -0.14 16.74 32.20
N SER A 204 0.05 15.73 33.05
CA SER A 204 -0.66 15.61 34.32
C SER A 204 -0.15 16.62 35.35
N ASN A 205 1.16 16.87 35.38
CA ASN A 205 1.77 17.85 36.27
C ASN A 205 1.37 19.27 35.91
N ASP A 206 1.25 19.64 34.63
CA ASP A 206 0.75 20.95 34.22
C ASP A 206 -0.68 21.17 34.72
N LYS A 207 -1.53 20.13 34.63
CA LYS A 207 -2.90 20.16 35.17
C LYS A 207 -2.91 20.26 36.69
N VAL A 208 -2.08 19.47 37.37
CA VAL A 208 -1.96 19.53 38.83
C VAL A 208 -1.42 20.88 39.26
N GLN A 209 -0.41 21.43 38.57
CA GLN A 209 0.15 22.74 38.85
C GLN A 209 -0.92 23.83 38.71
N THR A 210 -1.69 23.82 37.62
CA THR A 210 -2.82 24.73 37.42
C THR A 210 -3.85 24.60 38.55
N ILE A 211 -4.21 23.37 38.93
CA ILE A 211 -5.11 23.14 40.07
C ILE A 211 -4.48 23.61 41.38
N THR A 212 -3.18 23.43 41.59
CA THR A 212 -2.51 23.82 42.83
C THR A 212 -2.26 25.32 42.94
N THR A 213 -2.09 26.03 41.82
CA THR A 213 -2.02 27.49 41.80
C THR A 213 -3.38 28.11 42.08
N ASP A 214 -4.45 27.44 41.65
CA ASP A 214 -5.83 27.89 41.89
C ASP A 214 -6.40 27.37 43.22
N SER A 215 -5.86 26.28 43.78
CA SER A 215 -6.25 25.76 45.08
C SER A 215 -5.67 26.65 46.17
N GLU A 216 -6.50 27.10 47.10
CA GLU A 216 -6.04 27.73 48.33
C GLU A 216 -4.93 26.88 48.95
N GLN A 217 -3.73 27.47 49.08
CA GLN A 217 -2.65 26.81 49.78
C GLN A 217 -3.15 26.36 51.16
N LEU A 218 -2.86 25.12 51.55
CA LEU A 218 -3.22 24.62 52.87
C LEU A 218 -2.83 25.67 53.93
N SER A 219 -3.81 26.13 54.71
CA SER A 219 -3.55 27.11 55.77
C SER A 219 -2.46 26.62 56.71
N GLU A 220 -1.66 27.53 57.26
CA GLU A 220 -0.59 27.15 58.21
C GLU A 220 -1.13 26.33 59.39
N PHE A 221 -2.36 26.62 59.82
CA PHE A 221 -3.09 25.81 60.80
C PHE A 221 -3.23 24.36 60.33
N ARG A 222 -3.71 24.13 59.11
CA ARG A 222 -3.92 22.77 58.58
C ARG A 222 -2.61 22.04 58.30
N LYS A 223 -1.55 22.75 57.91
CA LYS A 223 -0.19 22.18 57.81
C LYS A 223 0.32 21.73 59.19
N ARG A 224 0.12 22.53 60.24
CA ARG A 224 0.47 22.16 61.63
C ARG A 224 -0.33 20.97 62.11
N GLU A 225 -1.64 20.96 61.85
CA GLU A 225 -2.53 19.85 62.18
C GLU A 225 -2.09 18.55 61.48
N LEU A 226 -1.79 18.62 60.18
CA LEU A 226 -1.29 17.46 59.42
C LEU A 226 0.05 16.98 59.99
N LYS A 227 0.99 17.88 60.28
CA LYS A 227 2.27 17.54 60.91
C LYS A 227 2.07 16.88 62.29
N ALA A 228 1.12 17.35 63.09
CA ALA A 228 0.79 16.75 64.38
C ALA A 228 0.21 15.33 64.19
N LYS A 229 -0.73 15.15 63.27
CA LYS A 229 -1.29 13.82 62.90
C LYS A 229 -0.26 12.86 62.31
N LEU A 230 0.77 13.37 61.61
CA LEU A 230 1.89 12.56 61.12
C LEU A 230 2.85 12.12 62.24
N LYS A 231 2.90 12.86 63.36
CA LYS A 231 3.69 12.55 64.56
C LYS A 231 2.99 11.60 65.53
N ASP A 232 1.66 11.52 65.45
CA ASP A 232 0.85 10.61 66.27
C ASP A 232 1.35 9.14 66.11
N PRO A 233 1.72 8.49 67.22
CA PRO A 233 2.30 7.14 67.20
C PRO A 233 1.31 6.06 66.75
N GLU A 234 0.00 6.26 66.87
CA GLU A 234 -1.03 5.32 66.42
C GLU A 234 -1.38 5.52 64.93
N LEU A 235 -1.42 6.78 64.47
CA LEU A 235 -1.70 7.10 63.06
C LEU A 235 -0.52 6.80 62.14
N ARG A 236 0.72 7.00 62.61
CA ARG A 236 1.92 6.82 61.78
C ARG A 236 2.02 5.41 61.17
N PRO A 237 1.79 4.30 61.89
CA PRO A 237 1.72 2.96 61.30
C PRO A 237 0.61 2.80 60.25
N ARG A 238 -0.57 3.40 60.46
CA ARG A 238 -1.69 3.35 59.50
C ARG A 238 -1.33 4.09 58.21
N LEU A 239 -0.74 5.28 58.31
CA LEU A 239 -0.28 6.06 57.17
C LEU A 239 0.88 5.39 56.43
N LYS A 240 1.83 4.76 57.14
CA LYS A 240 2.88 3.94 56.53
C LYS A 240 2.27 2.78 55.72
N ARG A 241 1.27 2.09 56.26
CA ARG A 241 0.55 1.01 55.53
C ARG A 241 -0.19 1.55 54.31
N LEU A 242 -0.87 2.69 54.43
CA LEU A 242 -1.54 3.33 53.29
C LEU A 242 -0.55 3.73 52.20
N ALA A 243 0.55 4.39 52.56
CA ALA A 243 1.61 4.76 51.64
C ALA A 243 2.24 3.53 50.96
N ALA A 244 2.47 2.44 51.70
CA ALA A 244 2.94 1.18 51.13
C ALA A 244 1.93 0.58 50.13
N ARG A 245 0.62 0.59 50.46
CA ARG A 245 -0.44 0.14 49.53
C ARG A 245 -0.47 0.98 48.25
N TRP A 246 -0.33 2.30 48.36
CA TRP A 246 -0.30 3.23 47.23
C TRP A 246 0.95 3.02 46.37
N ARG A 247 2.14 2.89 46.98
CA ARG A 247 3.37 2.55 46.26
C ARG A 247 3.24 1.21 45.54
N GLY A 248 2.65 0.20 46.19
CA GLY A 248 2.38 -1.10 45.59
C GLY A 248 1.40 -1.00 44.41
N ALA A 249 0.35 -0.19 44.51
CA ALA A 249 -0.59 0.07 43.42
C ALA A 249 0.09 0.79 42.24
N ALA A 250 0.85 1.84 42.51
CA ALA A 250 1.63 2.56 41.50
C ALA A 250 2.65 1.65 40.81
N GLN A 251 3.34 0.79 41.57
CA GLN A 251 4.26 -0.20 41.04
C GLN A 251 3.54 -1.22 40.15
N ARG A 252 2.37 -1.73 40.55
CA ARG A 252 1.57 -2.64 39.70
C ARG A 252 1.11 -1.97 38.41
N LEU A 253 0.68 -0.71 38.47
CA LEU A 253 0.31 0.06 37.28
C LEU A 253 1.52 0.26 36.35
N ARG A 254 2.69 0.57 36.92
CA ARG A 254 3.96 0.67 36.20
C ARG A 254 4.42 -0.68 35.63
N CYS A 255 4.13 -1.79 36.28
CA CYS A 255 4.40 -3.13 35.78
C CYS A 255 3.31 -3.66 34.82
N SER A 256 2.47 -2.79 34.25
CA SER A 256 1.43 -3.16 33.27
C SER A 256 1.34 -2.14 32.13
N PHE A 257 0.73 -2.50 31.01
CA PHE A 257 0.43 -1.56 29.92
C PHE A 257 -0.76 -0.62 30.22
N SER A 258 -1.01 -0.30 31.50
CA SER A 258 -2.15 0.51 31.92
C SER A 258 -2.25 1.88 31.23
N VAL A 259 -1.12 2.45 30.79
CA VAL A 259 -1.05 3.69 29.99
C VAL A 259 -1.85 3.59 28.69
N LEU A 260 -1.90 2.40 28.08
CA LEU A 260 -2.64 2.13 26.85
C LEU A 260 -4.16 2.04 27.07
N ARG A 261 -4.67 2.09 28.31
CA ARG A 261 -6.12 2.11 28.57
C ARG A 261 -6.82 3.31 27.94
N ARG A 262 -6.08 4.41 27.74
CA ARG A 262 -6.60 5.62 27.06
C ARG A 262 -6.94 5.35 25.59
N LEU A 263 -6.29 4.37 24.96
CA LEU A 263 -6.50 4.03 23.55
C LEU A 263 -7.73 3.15 23.28
N LYS A 264 -8.48 2.77 24.32
CA LYS A 264 -9.63 1.85 24.18
C LYS A 264 -10.64 2.29 23.12
N PHE A 265 -10.80 3.59 22.93
CA PHE A 265 -11.77 4.20 22.00
C PHE A 265 -11.11 4.91 20.82
N SER A 266 -9.82 4.67 20.57
CA SER A 266 -9.08 5.31 19.47
C SER A 266 -9.27 4.64 18.11
N HIS A 267 -10.18 3.65 18.01
CA HIS A 267 -10.48 2.93 16.76
C HIS A 267 -9.23 2.41 16.04
N LEU A 268 -8.34 1.78 16.81
CA LEU A 268 -7.16 1.09 16.26
C LEU A 268 -7.59 -0.17 15.52
N ARG A 269 -6.88 -0.53 14.46
CA ARG A 269 -7.20 -1.72 13.64
C ARG A 269 -6.84 -3.04 14.30
N GLY A 270 -5.93 -3.02 15.26
CA GLY A 270 -5.52 -4.19 16.02
C GLY A 270 -4.23 -3.94 16.80
N THR A 271 -3.72 -5.00 17.42
CA THR A 271 -2.45 -4.97 18.15
C THR A 271 -1.54 -6.11 17.66
N LEU A 272 -0.29 -5.77 17.36
CA LEU A 272 0.78 -6.71 17.05
C LEU A 272 1.79 -6.72 18.20
N ILE A 273 2.11 -7.92 18.72
CA ILE A 273 3.35 -8.13 19.47
C ILE A 273 4.39 -8.67 18.49
N TYR A 274 5.46 -7.91 18.30
CA TYR A 274 6.50 -8.23 17.34
C TYR A 274 7.81 -8.60 18.03
N ALA A 275 8.30 -9.81 17.81
CA ALA A 275 9.60 -10.27 18.26
C ALA A 275 10.65 -9.97 17.19
N HIS A 276 11.58 -9.07 17.49
CA HIS A 276 12.67 -8.74 16.58
C HIS A 276 13.70 -9.87 16.46
N GLY A 277 14.52 -9.84 15.40
CA GLY A 277 15.62 -10.79 15.17
C GLY A 277 16.85 -10.58 16.08
N SER A 278 17.91 -11.35 15.84
CA SER A 278 19.15 -11.33 16.65
C SER A 278 19.89 -9.99 16.63
N GLY A 279 19.59 -9.08 15.69
CA GLY A 279 20.18 -7.74 15.62
C GLY A 279 19.47 -6.66 16.45
N GLY A 280 18.35 -6.97 17.09
CA GLY A 280 17.50 -5.95 17.73
C GLY A 280 16.37 -5.46 16.81
N CYS A 281 15.61 -4.47 17.27
CA CYS A 281 14.59 -3.80 16.46
C CYS A 281 15.22 -2.77 15.50
N SER A 282 16.15 -3.23 14.65
CA SER A 282 16.85 -2.43 13.65
C SER A 282 16.60 -2.98 12.23
N TRP A 283 17.03 -2.25 11.21
CA TRP A 283 16.88 -2.60 9.80
C TRP A 283 15.41 -2.93 9.46
N ASP A 284 15.18 -4.10 8.87
CA ASP A 284 13.87 -4.58 8.47
C ASP A 284 12.89 -4.73 9.64
N ASN A 285 13.36 -5.05 10.85
CA ASN A 285 12.48 -5.14 12.01
C ASN A 285 11.78 -3.81 12.27
N TYR A 286 12.55 -2.71 12.21
CA TYR A 286 12.02 -1.37 12.41
C TYR A 286 11.08 -0.98 11.26
N ARG A 287 11.47 -1.25 10.02
CA ARG A 287 10.67 -0.95 8.81
C ARG A 287 9.33 -1.71 8.82
N ILE A 288 9.32 -2.99 9.15
CA ILE A 288 8.10 -3.80 9.27
C ILE A 288 7.19 -3.24 10.38
N CYS A 289 7.74 -2.92 11.56
CA CYS A 289 6.97 -2.31 12.63
C CYS A 289 6.37 -0.96 12.21
N ARG A 290 7.15 -0.14 11.48
CA ARG A 290 6.74 1.16 10.93
C ARG A 290 5.61 1.01 9.90
N MET A 291 5.73 0.09 8.94
CA MET A 291 4.67 -0.21 7.95
C MET A 291 3.36 -0.60 8.65
N ILE A 292 3.42 -1.52 9.62
CA ILE A 292 2.24 -2.06 10.30
C ILE A 292 1.61 -1.00 11.21
N CYS A 293 2.44 -0.18 11.85
CA CYS A 293 1.99 1.00 12.58
C CYS A 293 1.30 2.01 11.65
N GLY A 294 1.87 2.25 10.45
CA GLY A 294 1.28 3.12 9.41
C GLY A 294 -0.09 2.64 8.96
N MET A 295 -0.34 1.33 9.00
CA MET A 295 -1.65 0.74 8.73
C MET A 295 -2.68 0.96 9.85
N GLY A 296 -2.34 1.62 10.96
CA GLY A 296 -3.26 1.92 12.06
C GLY A 296 -3.29 0.89 13.18
N MET A 297 -2.29 0.00 13.24
CA MET A 297 -2.14 -0.97 14.33
C MET A 297 -1.21 -0.46 15.43
N LEU A 298 -1.49 -0.86 16.67
CA LEU A 298 -0.54 -0.71 17.77
C LEU A 298 0.53 -1.80 17.65
N VAL A 299 1.81 -1.44 17.62
CA VAL A 299 2.91 -2.42 17.64
C VAL A 299 3.66 -2.35 18.96
N ILE A 300 3.79 -3.49 19.63
CA ILE A 300 4.51 -3.67 20.88
C ILE A 300 5.70 -4.58 20.61
N VAL A 301 6.92 -4.10 20.85
CA VAL A 301 8.15 -4.86 20.56
C VAL A 301 8.92 -5.10 21.86
N PRO A 302 8.89 -6.33 22.42
CA PRO A 302 9.78 -6.72 23.51
C PRO A 302 11.24 -6.63 23.02
N ASP A 303 11.97 -5.66 23.55
CA ASP A 303 13.33 -5.33 23.14
C ASP A 303 14.35 -6.09 23.99
N GLY A 304 14.81 -7.22 23.47
CA GLY A 304 15.74 -8.11 24.16
C GLY A 304 17.15 -7.55 24.28
N PHE A 305 17.45 -6.38 23.71
CA PHE A 305 18.75 -5.71 23.87
C PHE A 305 18.71 -4.56 24.87
N ALA A 306 17.52 -4.14 25.28
CA ALA A 306 17.34 -2.99 26.15
C ALA A 306 17.31 -3.36 27.65
N TYR A 307 17.79 -4.53 28.05
CA TYR A 307 17.96 -4.84 29.47
C TYR A 307 19.04 -3.93 30.09
N PRO A 308 18.90 -3.47 31.35
CA PRO A 308 19.94 -2.68 31.97
C PRO A 308 21.26 -3.48 32.03
N LYS A 309 22.36 -2.88 31.57
CA LYS A 309 23.66 -3.55 31.43
C LYS A 309 24.12 -4.32 32.67
N GLU A 310 23.86 -3.79 33.87
CA GLU A 310 24.33 -4.41 35.12
C GLU A 310 23.44 -5.54 35.64
N THR A 311 22.39 -5.90 34.89
CA THR A 311 21.54 -7.06 35.22
C THR A 311 22.06 -8.31 34.54
N ALA A 312 21.77 -9.48 35.10
CA ALA A 312 22.09 -10.76 34.46
C ALA A 312 21.60 -10.85 33.01
N MET A 313 20.42 -10.27 32.73
CA MET A 313 19.86 -10.20 31.39
C MET A 313 20.62 -9.28 30.43
N GLY A 314 21.09 -8.12 30.93
CA GLY A 314 21.93 -7.21 30.15
C GLY A 314 23.30 -7.81 29.83
N GLN A 315 23.88 -8.59 30.75
CA GLN A 315 25.15 -9.29 30.52
C GLN A 315 25.02 -10.41 29.46
N MET A 316 23.81 -10.97 29.29
CA MET A 316 23.54 -11.94 28.23
C MET A 316 23.49 -11.28 26.86
N ARG A 317 22.81 -10.13 26.74
CA ARG A 317 22.68 -9.40 25.47
C ARG A 317 22.29 -7.95 25.72
N HIS A 318 23.07 -7.02 25.16
CA HIS A 318 22.83 -5.59 25.32
C HIS A 318 23.26 -4.78 24.10
N LYS A 319 22.56 -3.66 23.90
CA LYS A 319 22.97 -2.54 23.06
C LYS A 319 22.69 -1.25 23.81
N GLU A 320 23.56 -0.26 23.64
CA GLU A 320 23.30 1.09 24.11
C GLU A 320 22.13 1.69 23.33
N LEU A 321 21.23 2.37 24.04
CA LEU A 321 19.96 2.84 23.51
C LEU A 321 20.10 4.28 23.00
N ALA A 322 19.54 4.55 21.82
CA ALA A 322 19.36 5.92 21.35
C ALA A 322 18.31 6.64 22.21
N PRO A 323 18.43 7.97 22.41
CA PRO A 323 17.39 8.75 23.05
C PRO A 323 16.12 8.80 22.19
N LEU A 324 14.99 9.14 22.81
CA LEU A 324 13.74 9.40 22.10
C LEU A 324 13.95 10.38 20.93
N HIS A 325 13.47 10.00 19.74
CA HIS A 325 13.55 10.87 18.58
C HIS A 325 12.73 12.15 18.78
N ARG A 326 13.32 13.27 18.40
CA ARG A 326 12.67 14.58 18.35
C ARG A 326 11.83 14.69 17.08
N ALA A 327 10.88 15.63 17.07
CA ALA A 327 10.08 15.90 15.88
C ALA A 327 10.93 16.27 14.66
N ASN A 328 12.00 17.03 14.86
CA ASN A 328 12.92 17.43 13.79
C ASN A 328 14.06 16.46 13.52
N ALA A 329 14.16 15.32 14.23
CA ALA A 329 15.22 14.34 14.00
C ALA A 329 15.04 13.68 12.63
N ASP A 330 16.14 13.45 11.91
CA ASP A 330 16.08 12.61 10.71
C ASP A 330 15.80 11.15 11.12
N VAL A 331 14.72 10.60 10.59
CA VAL A 331 14.26 9.23 10.81
C VAL A 331 14.03 8.57 9.46
N ASP A 332 15.03 8.68 8.59
CA ASP A 332 15.03 8.04 7.27
C ASP A 332 14.56 6.58 7.38
N TYR A 333 13.59 6.25 6.53
CA TYR A 333 13.03 4.91 6.42
C TYR A 333 14.11 3.86 6.09
N TRP A 334 15.13 4.25 5.34
CA TRP A 334 16.22 3.37 4.92
C TRP A 334 17.39 3.34 5.88
N ALA A 335 17.35 4.12 6.97
CA ALA A 335 18.37 4.05 8.00
C ALA A 335 18.50 2.63 8.58
N ASN A 336 19.73 2.26 8.92
CA ASN A 336 20.08 0.91 9.36
C ASN A 336 19.74 0.70 10.83
N ASP A 337 20.07 1.67 11.69
CA ASP A 337 19.79 1.61 13.12
C ASP A 337 19.41 3.01 13.62
N LEU A 338 18.18 3.14 14.09
CA LEU A 338 17.64 4.37 14.68
C LEU A 338 17.48 4.25 16.20
N LEU A 339 17.51 3.03 16.75
CA LEU A 339 17.14 2.77 18.14
C LEU A 339 18.32 2.45 19.05
N TYR A 340 19.47 2.10 18.46
CA TYR A 340 20.67 1.76 19.20
C TYR A 340 21.87 2.61 18.77
N THR A 341 22.76 2.89 19.71
CA THR A 341 23.98 3.69 19.49
C THR A 341 25.25 2.84 19.53
N SER A 342 25.12 1.54 19.81
CA SER A 342 26.24 0.59 19.83
C SER A 342 25.92 -0.70 19.07
N SER A 343 26.98 -1.41 18.70
CA SER A 343 26.89 -2.83 18.36
C SER A 343 26.39 -3.65 19.55
N ALA A 344 25.85 -4.84 19.25
CA ALA A 344 25.45 -5.79 20.29
C ALA A 344 26.68 -6.40 20.98
N TRP A 345 26.53 -6.72 22.26
CA TRP A 345 27.50 -7.48 23.06
C TRP A 345 26.77 -8.36 24.09
N GLY A 346 27.51 -9.28 24.71
CA GLY A 346 27.00 -10.23 25.71
C GLY A 346 27.18 -11.70 25.30
N THR A 347 26.95 -12.62 26.22
CA THR A 347 27.20 -14.06 26.00
C THR A 347 26.23 -14.73 25.01
N PHE A 348 25.06 -14.14 24.79
CA PHE A 348 24.05 -14.57 23.81
C PHE A 348 23.99 -13.66 22.59
N ASN A 349 25.01 -12.83 22.39
CA ASN A 349 25.22 -12.16 21.11
C ASN A 349 26.07 -13.06 20.20
N TYR A 350 25.47 -13.59 19.14
CA TYR A 350 26.11 -14.56 18.25
C TYR A 350 26.13 -14.11 16.80
N SER A 351 27.07 -14.67 16.04
CA SER A 351 27.11 -14.56 14.58
C SER A 351 26.78 -15.92 14.00
N SER A 352 25.70 -16.01 13.23
CA SER A 352 25.32 -17.26 12.55
C SER A 352 26.22 -17.50 11.34
N LYS A 353 27.41 -18.07 11.58
CA LYS A 353 28.33 -18.55 10.54
C LYS A 353 28.36 -20.07 10.56
N ALA A 354 28.27 -20.70 9.39
CA ALA A 354 28.28 -22.16 9.28
C ALA A 354 29.52 -22.78 9.95
N ASP A 355 30.71 -22.24 9.69
CA ASP A 355 31.97 -22.72 10.29
C ASP A 355 31.94 -22.72 11.82
N SER A 356 31.28 -21.72 12.43
CA SER A 356 31.19 -21.63 13.89
C SER A 356 30.25 -22.69 14.46
N VAL A 357 29.12 -22.95 13.78
CA VAL A 357 28.19 -24.02 14.16
C VAL A 357 28.83 -25.40 13.96
N LEU A 358 29.55 -25.61 12.86
CA LEU A 358 30.22 -26.88 12.57
C LEU A 358 31.37 -27.18 13.54
N LYS A 359 32.04 -26.13 14.04
CA LYS A 359 33.13 -26.27 15.02
C LYS A 359 32.63 -26.75 16.38
N ASP A 360 31.50 -26.24 16.86
CA ASP A 360 30.87 -26.70 18.10
C ASP A 360 29.32 -26.74 17.99
N PRO A 361 28.77 -27.83 17.44
CA PRO A 361 27.32 -27.95 17.25
C PRO A 361 26.53 -27.93 18.56
N GLN A 362 27.10 -28.48 19.64
CA GLN A 362 26.39 -28.61 20.92
C GLN A 362 26.31 -27.27 21.63
N GLU A 363 27.39 -26.48 21.63
CA GLU A 363 27.37 -25.11 22.17
C GLU A 363 26.29 -24.27 21.47
N TYR A 364 26.20 -24.34 20.14
CA TYR A 364 25.21 -23.60 19.38
C TYR A 364 23.77 -24.08 19.64
N LYS A 365 23.53 -25.40 19.79
CA LYS A 365 22.22 -25.94 20.21
C LYS A 365 21.79 -25.35 21.55
N ASP A 366 22.68 -25.40 22.54
CA ASP A 366 22.41 -24.90 23.88
C ASP A 366 22.17 -23.38 23.87
N MET A 367 22.95 -22.64 23.08
CA MET A 367 22.81 -21.19 22.94
C MET A 367 21.47 -20.81 22.29
N TYR A 368 21.09 -21.44 21.17
CA TYR A 368 19.82 -21.16 20.51
C TYR A 368 18.63 -21.53 21.37
N GLU A 369 18.71 -22.63 22.14
CA GLU A 369 17.66 -22.99 23.08
C GLU A 369 17.54 -21.96 24.22
N LYS A 370 18.66 -21.51 24.80
CA LYS A 370 18.64 -20.45 25.83
C LYS A 370 18.07 -19.14 25.28
N CYS A 371 18.42 -18.76 24.04
CA CYS A 371 17.84 -17.60 23.38
C CYS A 371 16.33 -17.76 23.19
N TYR A 372 15.87 -18.91 22.71
CA TYR A 372 14.44 -19.20 22.58
C TYR A 372 13.70 -19.10 23.92
N GLN A 373 14.18 -19.75 24.98
CA GLN A 373 13.53 -19.72 26.29
C GLN A 373 13.44 -18.31 26.86
N LEU A 374 14.47 -17.50 26.63
CA LEU A 374 14.44 -16.09 26.99
C LEU A 374 13.34 -15.34 26.22
N ARG A 375 13.36 -15.39 24.90
CA ARG A 375 12.40 -14.66 24.05
C ARG A 375 10.96 -15.13 24.28
N ARG A 376 10.75 -16.43 24.50
CA ARG A 376 9.47 -17.01 24.93
C ARG A 376 8.99 -16.43 26.25
N SER A 377 9.88 -16.31 27.23
CA SER A 377 9.56 -15.72 28.54
C SER A 377 9.16 -14.25 28.41
N GLU A 378 9.79 -13.50 27.51
CA GLU A 378 9.39 -12.12 27.20
C GLU A 378 7.98 -12.05 26.62
N LEU A 379 7.64 -12.90 25.65
CA LEU A 379 6.28 -12.95 25.07
C LEU A 379 5.23 -13.25 26.16
N HIS A 380 5.45 -14.28 26.98
CA HIS A 380 4.56 -14.57 28.11
C HIS A 380 4.44 -13.39 29.07
N PHE A 381 5.55 -12.73 29.39
CA PHE A 381 5.59 -11.58 30.28
C PHE A 381 4.78 -10.40 29.76
N ILE A 382 4.90 -10.10 28.46
CA ILE A 382 4.21 -8.98 27.80
C ILE A 382 2.71 -9.25 27.66
N ILE A 383 2.32 -10.43 27.16
CA ILE A 383 0.91 -10.81 26.98
C ILE A 383 0.16 -10.73 28.31
N ALA A 384 0.75 -11.24 29.40
CA ALA A 384 0.14 -11.22 30.73
C ALA A 384 -0.11 -9.81 31.31
N ARG A 385 0.47 -8.76 30.70
CA ARG A 385 0.43 -7.37 31.19
C ARG A 385 -0.38 -6.45 30.28
N LEU A 386 -0.91 -6.96 29.18
CA LEU A 386 -1.75 -6.19 28.26
C LEU A 386 -3.04 -5.71 28.94
N PRO A 387 -3.60 -4.57 28.54
CA PRO A 387 -4.90 -4.13 29.02
C PRO A 387 -5.99 -5.09 28.54
N LYS A 388 -7.05 -5.27 29.35
CA LYS A 388 -8.19 -6.13 29.00
C LYS A 388 -8.83 -5.80 27.64
N TRP A 389 -8.84 -4.53 27.24
CA TRP A 389 -9.45 -4.13 25.96
C TRP A 389 -8.62 -4.63 24.75
N VAL A 390 -7.29 -4.69 24.87
CA VAL A 390 -6.42 -5.31 23.86
C VAL A 390 -6.68 -6.81 23.82
N LEU A 391 -6.74 -7.43 25.01
CA LEU A 391 -7.01 -8.86 25.12
C LEU A 391 -8.38 -9.25 24.51
N SER A 392 -9.40 -8.42 24.66
CA SER A 392 -10.73 -8.68 24.08
C SER A 392 -10.81 -8.49 22.57
N GLN A 393 -9.87 -7.76 21.96
CA GLN A 393 -9.81 -7.59 20.51
C GLN A 393 -9.06 -8.73 19.81
N GLY A 394 -8.30 -9.52 20.57
CA GLY A 394 -7.30 -10.41 20.01
C GLY A 394 -6.01 -9.67 19.65
N ILE A 395 -4.92 -10.42 19.54
CA ILE A 395 -3.60 -9.91 19.17
C ILE A 395 -2.97 -10.77 18.09
N PHE A 396 -2.14 -10.14 17.27
CA PHE A 396 -1.26 -10.82 16.35
C PHE A 396 0.10 -11.04 17.00
N LEU A 397 0.73 -12.17 16.67
CA LEU A 397 2.14 -12.41 16.95
C LEU A 397 2.92 -12.33 15.64
N GLY A 398 4.08 -11.68 15.68
CA GLY A 398 4.94 -11.55 14.52
C GLY A 398 6.39 -11.61 14.90
N GLY A 399 7.26 -12.03 13.99
CA GLY A 399 8.68 -11.89 14.20
C GLY A 399 9.51 -12.10 12.95
N THR A 400 10.79 -11.72 13.04
CA THR A 400 11.79 -11.95 11.99
C THR A 400 12.95 -12.77 12.54
N SER A 401 13.45 -13.74 11.78
CA SER A 401 14.66 -14.52 12.11
C SER A 401 14.57 -15.16 13.51
N GLU A 402 15.44 -14.79 14.47
CA GLU A 402 15.32 -15.21 15.89
C GLU A 402 13.92 -14.99 16.48
N GLY A 403 13.30 -13.84 16.21
CA GLY A 403 11.96 -13.56 16.68
C GLY A 403 10.91 -14.41 15.98
N ALA A 404 11.10 -14.72 14.69
CA ALA A 404 10.22 -15.60 13.93
C ALA A 404 10.27 -17.04 14.47
N MET A 405 11.48 -17.57 14.71
CA MET A 405 11.67 -18.88 15.38
C MET A 405 10.98 -18.93 16.74
N THR A 406 11.09 -17.84 17.52
CA THR A 406 10.40 -17.75 18.81
C THR A 406 8.88 -17.83 18.63
N VAL A 407 8.30 -17.07 17.70
CA VAL A 407 6.86 -17.06 17.42
C VAL A 407 6.38 -18.40 16.89
N THR A 408 7.14 -19.06 16.01
CA THR A 408 6.82 -20.40 15.48
C THR A 408 6.68 -21.41 16.61
N ARG A 409 7.67 -21.45 17.52
CA ARG A 409 7.73 -22.45 18.61
C ARG A 409 6.86 -22.07 19.81
N PHE A 410 6.32 -20.85 19.84
CA PHE A 410 5.58 -20.35 20.99
C PHE A 410 4.31 -21.16 21.24
N ASP A 411 4.23 -21.80 22.41
CA ASP A 411 3.02 -22.46 22.87
C ASP A 411 1.98 -21.40 23.29
N ASP A 412 1.12 -21.07 22.34
CA ASP A 412 -0.02 -20.19 22.55
C ASP A 412 -1.35 -20.89 22.87
N GLN A 413 -1.35 -22.22 23.05
CA GLN A 413 -2.58 -22.96 23.39
C GLN A 413 -3.21 -22.42 24.68
N ARG A 414 -2.36 -22.04 25.64
CA ARG A 414 -2.76 -21.43 26.92
C ARG A 414 -3.50 -20.10 26.80
N TYR A 415 -3.47 -19.45 25.65
CA TYR A 415 -4.10 -18.14 25.42
C TYR A 415 -5.46 -18.25 24.75
N GLY A 416 -5.92 -19.45 24.39
CA GLY A 416 -7.20 -19.64 23.72
C GLY A 416 -7.29 -18.76 22.48
N ASP A 417 -8.44 -18.16 22.23
CA ASP A 417 -8.72 -17.35 21.03
C ASP A 417 -8.09 -15.94 21.05
N LEU A 418 -7.23 -15.65 22.04
CA LEU A 418 -6.54 -14.36 22.13
C LEU A 418 -5.60 -14.13 20.94
N ILE A 419 -4.90 -15.17 20.47
CA ILE A 419 -3.98 -15.04 19.34
C ILE A 419 -4.75 -15.29 18.05
N ILE A 420 -4.89 -14.26 17.22
CA ILE A 420 -5.76 -14.29 16.03
C ILE A 420 -4.99 -14.41 14.71
N GLY A 421 -3.65 -14.38 14.76
CA GLY A 421 -2.79 -14.61 13.60
C GLY A 421 -1.31 -14.61 13.96
N ARG A 422 -0.51 -15.33 13.18
CA ARG A 422 0.95 -15.35 13.27
C ARG A 422 1.56 -14.93 11.94
N PHE A 423 2.60 -14.10 11.96
CA PHE A 423 3.47 -13.96 10.81
C PHE A 423 4.93 -14.25 11.16
N ILE A 424 5.58 -15.02 10.29
CA ILE A 424 6.90 -15.62 10.49
C ILE A 424 7.74 -15.15 9.31
N ASN A 425 8.58 -14.16 9.53
CA ASN A 425 9.38 -13.53 8.49
C ASN A 425 10.84 -14.02 8.55
N SER A 426 11.43 -14.31 7.40
CA SER A 426 12.82 -14.76 7.25
C SER A 426 13.20 -15.90 8.20
N PHE A 427 12.34 -16.93 8.27
CA PHE A 427 12.61 -18.20 8.95
C PHE A 427 11.83 -19.30 8.24
N SER A 428 12.48 -20.42 7.92
CA SER A 428 11.89 -21.46 7.07
C SER A 428 10.92 -22.38 7.79
N MET A 429 10.85 -22.38 9.13
CA MET A 429 10.04 -23.34 9.90
C MET A 429 10.41 -24.81 9.58
N GLU A 430 11.71 -25.08 9.50
CA GLU A 430 12.26 -26.41 9.25
C GLU A 430 13.27 -26.77 10.34
N TYR A 431 13.54 -28.07 10.49
CA TYR A 431 14.64 -28.52 11.33
C TYR A 431 15.97 -28.10 10.68
N CYS A 432 16.67 -27.16 11.29
CA CYS A 432 17.92 -26.59 10.79
C CYS A 432 18.87 -26.26 11.97
N TYR A 433 20.01 -25.62 11.66
CA TYR A 433 20.99 -25.19 12.65
C TYR A 433 20.45 -24.27 13.76
N PHE A 434 19.26 -23.70 13.57
CA PHE A 434 18.65 -22.75 14.51
C PHE A 434 17.60 -23.41 15.43
N THR A 435 17.31 -24.69 15.18
CA THR A 435 16.35 -25.50 15.90
C THR A 435 17.09 -26.73 16.44
N PRO A 436 17.33 -26.83 17.75
CA PRO A 436 18.23 -27.86 18.29
C PRO A 436 17.75 -29.30 18.04
N GLU A 437 16.42 -29.47 17.93
CA GLU A 437 15.72 -30.74 17.74
C GLU A 437 14.68 -30.62 16.61
N PRO A 438 14.27 -31.72 15.95
CA PRO A 438 13.27 -31.70 14.89
C PRO A 438 11.96 -31.01 15.27
N GLU A 439 11.51 -31.20 16.51
CA GLU A 439 10.29 -30.62 17.08
C GLU A 439 10.39 -29.09 17.20
N ALA A 440 11.60 -28.55 17.34
CA ALA A 440 11.83 -27.11 17.39
C ALA A 440 11.65 -26.43 16.01
N GLY A 441 11.62 -27.20 14.92
CA GLY A 441 11.22 -26.72 13.59
C GLY A 441 9.71 -26.64 13.38
N LEU A 442 8.91 -27.09 14.34
CA LEU A 442 7.45 -27.18 14.23
C LEU A 442 6.74 -25.99 14.89
N LEU A 443 5.50 -25.75 14.48
CA LEU A 443 4.59 -24.86 15.20
C LEU A 443 4.27 -25.46 16.58
N GLY A 444 4.59 -24.73 17.65
CA GLY A 444 4.39 -25.18 19.03
C GLY A 444 2.99 -24.90 19.59
N GLY A 445 2.24 -24.02 18.95
CA GLY A 445 0.93 -23.54 19.42
C GLY A 445 -0.27 -24.22 18.75
N ARG A 446 -1.41 -23.53 18.72
CA ARG A 446 -2.61 -24.02 18.03
C ARG A 446 -2.45 -24.00 16.50
N LEU A 447 -2.96 -25.01 15.81
CA LEU A 447 -2.85 -25.14 14.36
C LEU A 447 -3.99 -24.48 13.58
N ASP A 448 -5.00 -23.96 14.27
CA ASP A 448 -6.12 -23.24 13.67
C ASP A 448 -5.93 -21.72 13.58
N ILE A 449 -4.85 -21.20 14.16
CA ILE A 449 -4.48 -19.79 14.03
C ILE A 449 -3.88 -19.56 12.64
N PRO A 450 -4.44 -18.63 11.83
CA PRO A 450 -3.89 -18.32 10.52
C PRO A 450 -2.42 -17.92 10.59
N THR A 451 -1.60 -18.55 9.76
CA THR A 451 -0.14 -18.37 9.80
C THR A 451 0.40 -17.92 8.44
N LEU A 452 1.10 -16.79 8.41
CA LEU A 452 1.79 -16.24 7.26
C LEU A 452 3.30 -16.50 7.38
N ASN A 453 3.91 -17.15 6.40
CA ASN A 453 5.37 -17.28 6.30
C ASN A 453 5.89 -16.49 5.10
N ILE A 454 6.93 -15.68 5.30
CA ILE A 454 7.56 -14.86 4.26
C ILE A 454 9.04 -15.15 4.30
N ILE A 455 9.63 -15.55 3.18
CA ILE A 455 11.05 -15.89 3.11
C ILE A 455 11.58 -15.69 1.70
N GLY A 456 12.83 -15.25 1.59
CA GLY A 456 13.50 -15.08 0.31
C GLY A 456 14.14 -16.37 -0.19
N THR A 457 14.12 -16.59 -1.50
CA THR A 457 14.73 -17.79 -2.11
C THR A 457 16.25 -17.81 -1.98
N LYS A 458 16.89 -16.65 -1.75
CA LYS A 458 18.33 -16.47 -1.51
C LYS A 458 18.62 -16.01 -0.08
N ASP A 459 17.77 -16.39 0.88
CA ASP A 459 18.00 -16.13 2.30
C ASP A 459 19.29 -16.83 2.75
N GLN A 460 20.27 -16.03 3.17
CA GLN A 460 21.62 -16.51 3.50
C GLN A 460 21.68 -17.39 4.76
N TYR A 461 20.61 -17.46 5.55
CA TYR A 461 20.55 -18.23 6.78
C TYR A 461 19.65 -19.44 6.65
N PHE A 462 18.46 -19.26 6.08
CA PHE A 462 17.39 -20.25 6.07
C PHE A 462 16.94 -20.68 4.67
N GLY A 463 17.53 -20.11 3.61
CA GLY A 463 17.19 -20.45 2.23
C GLY A 463 17.58 -21.89 1.87
N PRO A 464 17.05 -22.41 0.76
CA PRO A 464 17.34 -23.77 0.30
C PRO A 464 18.74 -23.91 -0.33
N GLU A 465 19.37 -22.80 -0.71
CA GLU A 465 20.62 -22.72 -1.47
C GLU A 465 21.64 -21.84 -0.73
N ASP A 466 22.90 -22.28 -0.66
CA ASP A 466 24.06 -21.56 -0.10
C ASP A 466 23.84 -20.87 1.26
N SER A 467 22.85 -21.34 2.02
CA SER A 467 22.50 -20.79 3.32
C SER A 467 23.28 -21.45 4.45
N VAL A 468 23.39 -20.78 5.60
CA VAL A 468 23.99 -21.38 6.80
C VAL A 468 23.30 -22.71 7.15
N ALA A 469 21.96 -22.78 7.08
CA ALA A 469 21.22 -24.01 7.31
C ALA A 469 21.64 -25.11 6.34
N LYS A 470 21.71 -24.81 5.04
CA LYS A 470 22.11 -25.77 4.01
C LYS A 470 23.54 -26.27 4.23
N ILE A 471 24.49 -25.36 4.38
CA ILE A 471 25.91 -25.68 4.59
C ILE A 471 26.09 -26.55 5.85
N VAL A 472 25.48 -26.18 6.98
CA VAL A 472 25.59 -26.94 8.24
C VAL A 472 25.08 -28.37 8.06
N THR A 473 23.94 -28.56 7.39
CA THR A 473 23.36 -29.90 7.20
C THR A 473 24.18 -30.79 6.26
N GLU A 474 24.83 -30.20 5.25
CA GLU A 474 25.64 -30.94 4.28
C GLU A 474 27.03 -31.31 4.80
N HIS A 475 27.60 -30.51 5.70
CA HIS A 475 28.96 -30.68 6.21
C HIS A 475 29.02 -31.38 7.57
N GLY A 476 28.02 -32.23 7.87
CA GLY A 476 28.03 -33.08 9.06
C GLY A 476 27.54 -32.41 10.35
N GLY A 477 26.92 -31.23 10.26
CA GLY A 477 26.16 -30.63 11.35
C GLY A 477 24.80 -31.30 11.56
N TYR A 478 23.84 -30.54 12.10
CA TYR A 478 22.48 -31.02 12.36
C TYR A 478 21.43 -30.20 11.58
N GLY A 479 20.23 -30.77 11.47
CA GLY A 479 19.14 -30.25 10.65
C GLY A 479 18.69 -31.27 9.61
N ASP A 480 17.63 -30.95 8.88
CA ASP A 480 17.13 -31.74 7.76
C ASP A 480 18.03 -31.54 6.53
N ARG A 481 18.36 -32.62 5.84
CA ARG A 481 19.17 -32.56 4.60
C ARG A 481 18.38 -32.01 3.42
N TYR A 482 17.04 -32.07 3.49
CA TYR A 482 16.13 -31.71 2.41
C TYR A 482 15.35 -30.43 2.73
N LEU A 483 16.08 -29.36 3.07
CA LEU A 483 15.50 -28.04 3.28
C LEU A 483 14.85 -27.52 2.00
N THR A 484 13.59 -27.12 2.12
CA THR A 484 12.86 -26.38 1.08
C THR A 484 13.02 -24.88 1.22
N GLY A 485 13.52 -24.43 2.38
CA GLY A 485 13.74 -23.02 2.68
C GLY A 485 12.44 -22.25 2.89
N ASN A 486 11.33 -22.92 3.22
CA ASN A 486 10.06 -22.29 3.56
C ASN A 486 9.15 -23.21 4.39
N GLY A 487 8.10 -22.64 5.00
CA GLY A 487 7.27 -23.34 5.96
C GLY A 487 6.18 -24.25 5.39
N PHE A 488 6.05 -24.38 4.06
CA PHE A 488 4.88 -25.04 3.45
C PHE A 488 4.74 -26.50 3.90
N LYS A 489 5.80 -27.30 3.71
CA LYS A 489 5.77 -28.73 4.07
C LYS A 489 5.50 -28.93 5.56
N THR A 490 6.06 -28.09 6.42
CA THR A 490 5.80 -28.13 7.87
C THR A 490 4.35 -27.82 8.18
N MET A 491 3.77 -26.75 7.60
CA MET A 491 2.37 -26.38 7.83
C MET A 491 1.41 -27.48 7.36
N VAL A 492 1.65 -28.06 6.18
CA VAL A 492 0.82 -29.15 5.63
C VAL A 492 0.95 -30.41 6.49
N ARG A 493 2.17 -30.82 6.83
CA ARG A 493 2.44 -32.00 7.67
C ARG A 493 1.78 -31.89 9.05
N GLN A 494 1.77 -30.71 9.65
CA GLN A 494 1.11 -30.49 10.93
C GLN A 494 -0.41 -30.35 10.82
N GLY A 495 -0.97 -30.13 9.62
CA GLY A 495 -2.40 -29.89 9.44
C GLY A 495 -2.84 -28.49 9.88
N VAL A 496 -2.05 -27.46 9.56
CA VAL A 496 -2.43 -26.06 9.79
C VAL A 496 -3.71 -25.76 9.01
N LYS A 497 -4.75 -25.24 9.70
CA LYS A 497 -6.05 -25.01 9.06
C LYS A 497 -6.01 -23.92 8.00
N THR A 498 -5.21 -22.88 8.24
CA THR A 498 -5.08 -21.76 7.32
C THR A 498 -3.64 -21.25 7.32
N GLY A 499 -2.99 -21.30 6.16
CA GLY A 499 -1.62 -20.84 5.99
C GLY A 499 -1.37 -20.19 4.64
N LEU A 500 -0.46 -19.23 4.62
CA LEU A 500 0.10 -18.67 3.39
C LEU A 500 1.62 -18.64 3.50
N VAL A 501 2.30 -19.13 2.46
CA VAL A 501 3.75 -19.03 2.31
C VAL A 501 4.04 -18.15 1.10
N CYS A 502 4.84 -17.10 1.30
CA CYS A 502 5.32 -16.22 0.24
C CYS A 502 6.83 -16.46 0.07
N SER A 503 7.21 -17.05 -1.06
CA SER A 503 8.60 -17.29 -1.45
C SER A 503 9.05 -16.19 -2.41
N LEU A 504 9.95 -15.31 -1.94
CA LEU A 504 10.34 -14.10 -2.65
C LEU A 504 11.56 -14.36 -3.55
N GLU A 505 11.38 -14.25 -4.87
CA GLU A 505 12.43 -14.50 -5.87
C GLU A 505 13.63 -13.57 -5.67
N GLU A 506 14.83 -14.13 -5.57
CA GLU A 506 16.08 -13.40 -5.25
C GLU A 506 16.01 -12.60 -3.94
N GLY A 507 14.98 -12.86 -3.12
CA GLY A 507 14.85 -12.28 -1.80
C GLY A 507 15.97 -12.77 -0.90
N VAL A 508 16.59 -11.84 -0.19
CA VAL A 508 17.60 -12.10 0.84
C VAL A 508 16.94 -12.18 2.23
N HIS A 509 17.73 -12.41 3.27
CA HIS A 509 17.25 -12.47 4.66
C HIS A 509 16.50 -11.20 5.12
N SER A 510 16.80 -10.06 4.49
CA SER A 510 16.12 -8.78 4.68
C SER A 510 15.16 -8.50 3.51
N PRO A 511 13.89 -8.96 3.58
CA PRO A 511 12.95 -8.82 2.48
C PRO A 511 12.57 -7.37 2.18
N CYS A 512 12.71 -6.41 3.10
CA CYS A 512 12.44 -5.00 2.77
C CYS A 512 13.45 -4.45 1.74
N ASN A 513 14.67 -4.98 1.67
CA ASN A 513 15.64 -4.52 0.67
C ASN A 513 15.26 -4.96 -0.76
N THR A 514 14.45 -6.01 -0.89
CA THR A 514 14.15 -6.65 -2.19
C THR A 514 12.67 -6.57 -2.58
N HIS A 515 11.76 -6.51 -1.61
CA HIS A 515 10.32 -6.65 -1.77
C HIS A 515 9.48 -5.71 -0.88
N ASP A 516 10.02 -4.56 -0.42
CA ASP A 516 9.33 -3.60 0.48
C ASP A 516 7.90 -3.26 0.01
N ASN A 517 7.77 -2.97 -1.29
CA ASN A 517 6.51 -2.55 -1.89
C ASN A 517 5.47 -3.68 -1.94
N PHE A 518 5.90 -4.94 -1.99
CA PHE A 518 5.01 -6.11 -1.91
C PHE A 518 4.54 -6.37 -0.47
N LEU A 519 5.39 -6.14 0.53
CA LEU A 519 5.06 -6.41 1.93
C LEU A 519 3.88 -5.57 2.43
N ARG A 520 3.72 -4.35 1.93
CA ARG A 520 2.63 -3.43 2.34
C ARG A 520 1.23 -3.96 2.01
N PRO A 521 0.87 -4.26 0.75
CA PRO A 521 -0.41 -4.85 0.43
C PRO A 521 -0.58 -6.25 1.06
N LEU A 522 0.50 -7.03 1.20
CA LEU A 522 0.46 -8.33 1.87
C LEU A 522 0.01 -8.20 3.33
N PHE A 523 0.69 -7.34 4.11
CA PHE A 523 0.34 -7.10 5.50
C PHE A 523 -1.06 -6.51 5.63
N ASN A 524 -1.45 -5.56 4.76
CA ASN A 524 -2.81 -5.02 4.79
C ASN A 524 -3.86 -6.12 4.56
N ALA A 525 -3.63 -7.05 3.62
CA ALA A 525 -4.50 -8.20 3.40
C ALA A 525 -4.53 -9.13 4.61
N PHE A 526 -3.36 -9.48 5.18
CA PHE A 526 -3.27 -10.35 6.35
C PHE A 526 -3.99 -9.79 7.57
N PHE A 527 -3.77 -8.52 7.92
CA PHE A 527 -4.39 -7.92 9.11
C PHE A 527 -5.86 -7.57 8.93
N SER A 528 -6.37 -7.50 7.68
CA SER A 528 -7.80 -7.23 7.41
C SER A 528 -8.62 -8.49 7.16
N ARG A 529 -7.98 -9.55 6.64
CA ARG A 529 -8.62 -10.77 6.15
C ARG A 529 -7.85 -12.01 6.59
N THR A 530 -7.48 -12.08 7.86
CA THR A 530 -6.56 -13.09 8.39
C THR A 530 -6.96 -14.53 8.04
N VAL A 531 -8.24 -14.88 8.17
CA VAL A 531 -8.76 -16.24 7.90
C VAL A 531 -8.77 -16.56 6.40
N ALA A 532 -8.81 -15.55 5.52
CA ALA A 532 -8.81 -15.73 4.07
C ALA A 532 -7.42 -15.54 3.44
N ILE A 533 -6.35 -15.44 4.25
CA ILE A 533 -5.01 -15.15 3.73
C ILE A 533 -4.50 -16.21 2.75
N TRP A 534 -4.90 -17.47 2.91
CA TRP A 534 -4.56 -18.57 2.01
C TRP A 534 -5.11 -18.38 0.57
N GLU A 535 -6.10 -17.50 0.39
CA GLU A 535 -6.69 -17.13 -0.90
C GLU A 535 -6.14 -15.82 -1.48
N LEU A 536 -4.99 -15.35 -1.01
CA LEU A 536 -4.44 -14.04 -1.40
C LEU A 536 -4.41 -13.84 -2.92
N HIS A 537 -3.99 -14.86 -3.69
CA HIS A 537 -4.00 -14.84 -5.15
C HIS A 537 -5.38 -14.53 -5.74
N LYS A 538 -6.47 -15.10 -5.19
CA LYS A 538 -7.85 -14.79 -5.62
C LYS A 538 -8.30 -13.41 -5.18
N ILE A 539 -7.93 -13.00 -3.96
CA ILE A 539 -8.25 -11.67 -3.45
C ILE A 539 -7.62 -10.60 -4.34
N TRP A 540 -6.40 -10.83 -4.80
CA TRP A 540 -5.65 -9.89 -5.63
C TRP A 540 -6.02 -9.96 -7.13
N GLN A 541 -6.70 -10.99 -7.61
CA GLN A 541 -7.21 -11.04 -9.00
C GLN A 541 -8.13 -9.88 -9.37
N ALA A 542 -8.78 -9.24 -8.37
CA ALA A 542 -9.60 -8.06 -8.60
C ALA A 542 -8.79 -6.80 -8.98
N ASP A 543 -7.48 -6.81 -8.72
CA ASP A 543 -6.57 -5.72 -9.05
C ASP A 543 -5.43 -6.29 -9.94
N PRO A 544 -5.41 -6.00 -11.25
CA PRO A 544 -4.37 -6.49 -12.15
C PRO A 544 -2.94 -6.18 -11.68
N THR A 545 -2.76 -5.04 -11.01
CA THR A 545 -1.47 -4.65 -10.46
C THR A 545 -1.04 -5.61 -9.36
N LEU A 546 -1.90 -5.91 -8.40
CA LEU A 546 -1.59 -6.83 -7.30
C LEU A 546 -1.53 -8.28 -7.77
N ALA A 547 -2.42 -8.69 -8.68
CA ALA A 547 -2.41 -10.01 -9.29
C ALA A 547 -1.06 -10.32 -9.95
N SER A 548 -0.44 -9.34 -10.62
CA SER A 548 0.86 -9.53 -11.26
C SER A 548 2.04 -9.67 -10.29
N LEU A 549 1.83 -9.47 -8.99
CA LEU A 549 2.88 -9.62 -7.97
C LEU A 549 3.01 -11.04 -7.43
N VAL A 550 2.10 -11.95 -7.77
CA VAL A 550 2.06 -13.30 -7.18
C VAL A 550 1.75 -14.36 -8.22
N GLU A 551 2.39 -15.50 -8.08
CA GLU A 551 2.13 -16.70 -8.87
C GLU A 551 1.80 -17.85 -7.93
N LEU A 552 0.66 -18.51 -8.16
CA LEU A 552 0.26 -19.68 -7.37
C LEU A 552 1.15 -20.87 -7.72
N VAL A 553 1.91 -21.36 -6.75
CA VAL A 553 2.77 -22.56 -6.92
C VAL A 553 2.00 -23.81 -6.52
N GLU A 554 1.49 -23.83 -5.29
CA GLU A 554 0.84 -25.00 -4.72
C GLU A 554 -0.26 -24.60 -3.73
N THR A 555 -1.32 -25.40 -3.64
CA THR A 555 -2.36 -25.24 -2.61
C THR A 555 -2.92 -26.60 -2.19
N THR A 556 -3.24 -26.75 -0.90
CA THR A 556 -3.87 -27.96 -0.37
C THR A 556 -5.39 -27.98 -0.50
N ALA A 557 -6.00 -26.87 -0.94
CA ALA A 557 -7.45 -26.68 -0.92
C ALA A 557 -8.24 -27.74 -1.74
N SER A 558 -7.63 -28.35 -2.75
CA SER A 558 -8.26 -29.43 -3.53
C SER A 558 -8.17 -30.81 -2.87
N ASN A 559 -7.21 -31.02 -1.97
CA ASN A 559 -6.81 -32.35 -1.50
C ASN A 559 -7.21 -32.61 -0.04
N ASN A 560 -7.41 -31.57 0.76
CA ASN A 560 -7.73 -31.71 2.18
C ASN A 560 -8.67 -30.57 2.63
N ALA A 561 -9.89 -30.92 3.02
CA ALA A 561 -10.89 -29.94 3.46
C ALA A 561 -10.48 -29.18 4.74
N ASP A 562 -9.66 -29.80 5.59
CA ASP A 562 -9.31 -29.30 6.93
C ASP A 562 -7.98 -28.53 6.96
N CYS A 563 -7.16 -28.62 5.91
CA CYS A 563 -5.87 -27.94 5.80
C CYS A 563 -5.86 -27.06 4.55
N ARG A 564 -5.80 -25.74 4.72
CA ARG A 564 -5.78 -24.75 3.62
C ARG A 564 -4.51 -23.94 3.67
N VAL A 565 -3.46 -24.48 3.07
CA VAL A 565 -2.15 -23.84 2.97
C VAL A 565 -1.86 -23.60 1.50
N THR A 566 -1.41 -22.38 1.19
CA THR A 566 -1.05 -21.98 -0.18
C THR A 566 0.39 -21.48 -0.21
N VAL A 567 1.14 -21.84 -1.23
CA VAL A 567 2.45 -21.24 -1.57
C VAL A 567 2.28 -20.33 -2.76
N LEU A 568 2.73 -19.09 -2.60
CA LEU A 568 2.87 -18.13 -3.67
C LEU A 568 4.35 -17.87 -3.93
N HIS A 569 4.74 -17.91 -5.19
CA HIS A 569 5.98 -17.33 -5.67
C HIS A 569 5.75 -15.84 -5.90
N VAL A 570 6.68 -15.01 -5.44
CA VAL A 570 6.62 -13.56 -5.60
C VAL A 570 7.82 -13.19 -6.48
N PRO A 571 7.59 -12.84 -7.76
CA PRO A 571 8.67 -12.49 -8.67
C PRO A 571 9.47 -11.29 -8.17
N LYS A 572 10.70 -11.15 -8.64
CA LYS A 572 11.55 -10.02 -8.31
C LYS A 572 10.84 -8.70 -8.68
N MET A 573 10.82 -7.75 -7.73
CA MET A 573 10.19 -6.46 -7.96
C MET A 573 10.84 -5.73 -9.15
N LYS A 574 10.01 -5.34 -10.12
CA LYS A 574 10.45 -4.58 -11.32
C LYS A 574 10.93 -3.18 -10.98
N PHE A 575 10.36 -2.57 -9.95
CA PHE A 575 10.68 -1.21 -9.53
C PHE A 575 11.60 -1.20 -8.31
N PRO A 576 12.49 -0.19 -8.19
CA PRO A 576 13.34 -0.04 -7.01
C PRO A 576 12.51 0.03 -5.73
N ASN A 577 12.96 -0.67 -4.68
CA ASN A 577 12.25 -0.68 -3.40
C ASN A 577 12.25 0.68 -2.70
N HIS A 578 13.14 1.61 -3.05
CA HIS A 578 13.12 2.97 -2.50
C HIS A 578 11.92 3.79 -3.00
N MET A 579 11.35 3.41 -4.15
CA MET A 579 10.21 4.09 -4.74
C MET A 579 8.92 3.77 -3.96
N THR A 580 8.10 4.79 -3.75
CA THR A 580 6.78 4.70 -3.11
C THR A 580 5.78 4.02 -4.03
N MET A 581 4.71 3.46 -3.45
CA MET A 581 3.62 2.88 -4.25
C MET A 581 2.92 3.92 -5.13
N ARG A 582 2.90 5.19 -4.71
CA ARG A 582 2.34 6.30 -5.50
C ARG A 582 3.17 6.56 -6.75
N GLU A 583 4.49 6.64 -6.61
CA GLU A 583 5.40 6.81 -7.75
C GLU A 583 5.34 5.61 -8.70
N ILE A 584 5.31 4.38 -8.16
CA ILE A 584 5.13 3.17 -8.98
C ILE A 584 3.81 3.22 -9.75
N HIS A 585 2.73 3.64 -9.11
CA HIS A 585 1.43 3.76 -9.77
C HIS A 585 1.48 4.81 -10.89
N ILE A 586 2.08 5.98 -10.66
CA ILE A 586 2.25 7.02 -11.68
C ILE A 586 3.02 6.48 -12.89
N ILE A 587 4.11 5.74 -12.68
CA ILE A 587 4.90 5.16 -13.77
C ILE A 587 4.09 4.13 -14.54
N ARG A 588 3.39 3.22 -13.85
CA ARG A 588 2.52 2.22 -14.50
C ARG A 588 1.44 2.86 -15.36
N THR A 589 0.74 3.86 -14.80
CA THR A 589 -0.28 4.60 -15.55
C THR A 589 0.32 5.31 -16.77
N HIS A 590 1.54 5.85 -16.65
CA HIS A 590 2.23 6.46 -17.77
C HIS A 590 2.64 5.43 -18.84
N GLU A 591 3.14 4.26 -18.44
CA GLU A 591 3.47 3.15 -19.36
C GLU A 591 2.22 2.67 -20.10
N GLU A 592 1.11 2.46 -19.39
CA GLU A 592 -0.18 2.07 -19.98
C GLU A 592 -0.70 3.11 -20.98
N ILE A 593 -0.62 4.40 -20.63
CA ILE A 593 -0.99 5.50 -21.54
C ILE A 593 -0.06 5.53 -22.76
N THR A 594 1.23 5.27 -22.58
CA THR A 594 2.21 5.28 -23.66
C THR A 594 1.98 4.09 -24.61
N GLU A 595 1.75 2.90 -24.08
CA GLU A 595 1.40 1.72 -24.87
C GLU A 595 0.07 1.90 -25.62
N ALA A 596 -0.94 2.49 -24.98
CA ALA A 596 -2.21 2.80 -25.62
C ALA A 596 -2.01 3.78 -26.79
N ARG A 597 -1.23 4.85 -26.60
CA ARG A 597 -0.89 5.81 -27.66
C ARG A 597 -0.10 5.19 -28.81
N LEU A 598 0.83 4.29 -28.51
CA LEU A 598 1.60 3.59 -29.55
C LEU A 598 0.71 2.65 -30.37
N LYS A 599 -0.25 1.95 -29.74
CA LYS A 599 -1.25 1.13 -30.44
C LYS A 599 -2.18 1.98 -31.29
N GLU A 600 -2.64 3.11 -30.78
CA GLU A 600 -3.47 4.07 -31.52
C GLU A 600 -2.73 4.64 -32.73
N GLN A 601 -1.48 5.06 -32.56
CA GLN A 601 -0.66 5.55 -33.66
C GLN A 601 -0.42 4.47 -34.73
N ALA A 602 -0.19 3.22 -34.32
CA ALA A 602 -0.03 2.11 -35.27
C ALA A 602 -1.30 1.85 -36.09
N LEU A 603 -2.50 2.04 -35.50
CA LEU A 603 -3.77 1.96 -36.23
C LEU A 603 -3.92 3.12 -37.22
N ILE A 604 -3.62 4.35 -36.80
CA ILE A 604 -3.65 5.54 -37.67
C ILE A 604 -2.68 5.38 -38.85
N ASP A 605 -1.48 4.85 -38.61
CA ASP A 605 -0.48 4.62 -39.64
C ASP A 605 -0.92 3.53 -40.63
N ALA A 606 -1.61 2.48 -40.14
CA ALA A 606 -2.20 1.45 -40.98
C ALA A 606 -3.32 2.02 -41.88
N GLU A 607 -4.26 2.79 -41.32
CA GLU A 607 -5.34 3.44 -42.07
C GLU A 607 -4.78 4.43 -43.11
N ASN A 608 -3.78 5.23 -42.74
CA ASN A 608 -3.11 6.14 -43.67
C ASN A 608 -2.39 5.38 -44.80
N GLY A 609 -1.84 4.20 -44.50
CA GLY A 609 -1.29 3.28 -45.50
C GLY A 609 -2.34 2.87 -46.53
N GLU A 610 -3.51 2.41 -46.07
CA GLU A 610 -4.63 2.01 -46.93
C GLU A 610 -5.16 3.18 -47.79
N ILE A 611 -5.33 4.36 -47.18
CA ILE A 611 -5.75 5.59 -47.90
C ILE A 611 -4.73 5.93 -48.99
N LYS A 612 -3.43 5.84 -48.70
CA LYS A 612 -2.37 6.13 -49.66
C LYS A 612 -2.38 5.12 -50.81
N GLU A 613 -2.64 3.85 -50.56
CA GLU A 613 -2.81 2.83 -51.60
C GLU A 613 -4.05 3.09 -52.47
N LEU A 614 -5.18 3.47 -51.88
CA LEU A 614 -6.40 3.85 -52.60
C LEU A 614 -6.17 5.07 -53.50
N LEU A 615 -5.53 6.12 -52.98
CA LEU A 615 -5.18 7.31 -53.77
C LEU A 615 -4.20 6.98 -54.90
N THR A 616 -3.28 6.05 -54.68
CA THR A 616 -2.34 5.60 -55.71
C THR A 616 -3.07 4.84 -56.82
N ARG A 617 -3.99 3.95 -56.47
CA ARG A 617 -4.87 3.26 -57.42
C ARG A 617 -5.73 4.24 -58.22
N ALA A 618 -6.41 5.17 -57.54
CA ALA A 618 -7.23 6.18 -58.20
C ALA A 618 -6.41 7.08 -59.15
N ARG A 619 -5.17 7.43 -58.80
CA ARG A 619 -4.26 8.17 -59.69
C ARG A 619 -3.84 7.35 -60.91
N ALA A 620 -3.56 6.07 -60.73
CA ALA A 620 -3.23 5.17 -61.84
C ALA A 620 -4.41 5.01 -62.80
N GLU A 621 -5.62 4.81 -62.27
CA GLU A 621 -6.86 4.75 -63.05
C GLU A 621 -7.14 6.06 -63.80
N ALA A 622 -6.98 7.21 -63.13
CA ALA A 622 -7.13 8.52 -63.77
C ALA A 622 -6.09 8.78 -64.87
N PHE A 623 -4.85 8.29 -64.69
CA PHE A 623 -3.79 8.39 -65.69
C PHE A 623 -4.09 7.52 -66.91
N GLU A 624 -4.55 6.29 -66.72
CA GLU A 624 -4.97 5.41 -67.83
C GLU A 624 -6.22 5.95 -68.53
N ALA A 625 -7.20 6.49 -67.80
CA ALA A 625 -8.35 7.18 -68.40
C ALA A 625 -7.92 8.38 -69.27
N LYS A 626 -6.91 9.15 -68.85
CA LYS A 626 -6.34 10.25 -69.65
C LYS A 626 -5.62 9.79 -70.92
N LYS A 627 -4.98 8.62 -70.92
CA LYS A 627 -4.39 8.03 -72.15
C LYS A 627 -5.46 7.66 -73.17
N LEU A 628 -6.61 7.16 -72.71
CA LEU A 628 -7.75 6.80 -73.55
C LEU A 628 -8.51 8.01 -74.09
N SER A 629 -8.42 9.17 -73.43
CA SER A 629 -9.06 10.42 -73.84
C SER A 629 -8.08 11.43 -74.47
N SER A 630 -7.18 10.99 -75.39
CA SER A 630 -6.31 11.91 -76.14
C SER A 630 -7.13 12.81 -77.06
N PRO A 631 -7.25 14.13 -76.82
CA PRO A 631 -7.89 15.04 -77.75
C PRO A 631 -6.81 15.56 -78.71
N ARG A 632 -7.02 15.33 -80.01
CA ARG A 632 -6.39 16.16 -81.05
C ARG A 632 -6.61 17.64 -80.69
N SER A 633 -5.50 18.35 -80.45
CA SER A 633 -5.34 19.78 -80.67
C SER A 633 -6.54 20.66 -80.26
N MET A 634 -6.64 20.99 -78.97
CA MET A 634 -7.22 22.28 -78.57
C MET A 634 -6.24 23.01 -77.65
N LYS A 635 -5.78 24.18 -78.14
CA LYS A 635 -5.02 25.17 -77.39
C LYS A 635 -5.92 25.72 -76.27
N SER A 636 -5.85 25.16 -75.07
CA SER A 636 -6.51 25.76 -73.91
C SER A 636 -5.62 26.87 -73.33
N HIS A 637 -6.22 28.05 -73.22
CA HIS A 637 -5.64 29.21 -72.55
C HIS A 637 -5.41 28.90 -71.07
N ASN A 638 -4.18 29.17 -70.63
CA ASN A 638 -3.73 28.93 -69.27
C ASN A 638 -4.22 30.08 -68.35
N TYR A 639 -5.37 29.90 -67.72
CA TYR A 639 -6.01 30.93 -66.85
C TYR A 639 -5.16 31.28 -65.61
N TYR A 640 -4.22 30.42 -65.19
CA TYR A 640 -3.33 30.64 -64.04
C TYR A 640 -1.99 31.30 -64.38
N ALA A 641 -1.76 31.71 -65.64
CA ALA A 641 -0.53 32.40 -66.03
C ALA A 641 -0.52 33.91 -65.67
N ARG A 642 -1.64 34.50 -65.21
CA ARG A 642 -1.72 35.94 -64.92
C ARG A 642 -1.52 36.36 -63.45
N ASP A 643 -1.66 35.47 -62.48
CA ASP A 643 -1.51 35.85 -61.05
C ASP A 643 -0.12 35.58 -60.45
N LYS A 644 0.80 34.97 -61.21
CA LYS A 644 2.21 34.83 -60.79
C LYS A 644 3.03 36.13 -60.84
N LEU A 645 2.43 37.25 -61.21
CA LEU A 645 3.05 38.58 -61.22
C LEU A 645 2.57 39.52 -60.09
N ALA A 646 1.62 39.11 -59.24
CA ALA A 646 1.10 39.94 -58.15
C ALA A 646 1.52 39.52 -56.72
N MET A 647 2.18 38.37 -56.55
CA MET A 647 2.67 37.89 -55.23
C MET A 647 4.20 37.77 -55.13
N LYS A 648 4.93 38.67 -55.82
CA LYS A 648 6.37 38.92 -55.58
C LYS A 648 6.61 40.22 -54.80
N GLY A 649 5.61 40.68 -54.05
CA GLY A 649 5.73 41.76 -53.08
C GLY A 649 5.81 41.20 -51.66
N ASP A 650 7.03 41.19 -51.13
CA ASP A 650 7.28 41.48 -49.71
C ASP A 650 7.00 40.43 -48.61
N TRP A 651 7.33 39.16 -48.87
CA TRP A 651 7.42 38.15 -47.80
C TRP A 651 8.55 38.46 -46.78
N HIS A 652 9.57 39.22 -47.17
CA HIS A 652 10.70 39.60 -46.31
C HIS A 652 10.45 40.83 -45.42
N ALA A 653 9.44 41.69 -45.68
CA ALA A 653 9.00 42.68 -44.69
C ALA A 653 8.12 42.07 -43.60
N TRP A 654 7.26 41.11 -43.95
CA TRP A 654 6.36 40.47 -42.97
C TRP A 654 7.13 39.73 -41.85
N LEU A 655 8.21 39.02 -42.21
CA LEU A 655 9.10 38.35 -41.25
C LEU A 655 9.92 39.31 -40.37
N ARG A 656 10.18 40.55 -40.81
CA ARG A 656 10.91 41.56 -40.01
C ARG A 656 10.03 42.28 -38.99
N GLN A 657 8.70 42.26 -39.18
CA GLN A 657 7.77 42.93 -38.28
C GLN A 657 7.30 42.05 -37.11
N HIS A 658 7.52 40.73 -37.16
CA HIS A 658 6.99 39.77 -36.19
C HIS A 658 8.06 38.95 -35.42
N SER A 659 9.34 39.35 -35.50
CA SER A 659 10.44 38.67 -34.77
C SER A 659 10.94 39.44 -33.54
N ARG A 660 10.08 40.19 -32.85
CA ARG A 660 10.35 40.72 -31.49
C ARG A 660 9.14 40.45 -30.60
N GLY A 661 9.26 39.41 -29.77
CA GLY A 661 8.29 38.93 -28.79
C GLY A 661 8.81 37.62 -28.23
#